data_AF-A0ABC8QT56-F1
#
_entry.id   AF-A0ABC8QT56-F1
#
_cell.length_a   1.000
_cell.length_b   1.000
_cell.length_c   1.000
_cell.angle_alpha   90.00
_cell.angle_beta   90.00
_cell.angle_gamma   90.00
#
_symmetry.space_group_name_H-M   'P 1'
#
loop_
_entity.id
_entity.type
_entity.pdbx_description
1 polymer ?
#
loop_
_entity_poly.entity_id
_entity_poly.type
_entity_poly.pdbx_seq_one_letter_code
_entity_poly.pdbx_strand_id
1 'polypeptide(L)'
;MASQLIREWTGIQQFPPATQTKLHELLGKLKQENVSTLTILVMGKGGVGKSSTVNSIIGERAVAVSAFQSEGPRPVMVSRSRAGFTLNIIDTPGLVEGGYVNDQALDIIKRFLLNKTIDVLLYVDRLDAYRVDTLDRQVVKAITDSFGREIWRRGLVVLTHAQLSPPDGLSYEEFFTRRSEALLKIVRLGARIRKQDIQGSSIPVVLVENSGRCNKNESDEKILPDGTTWIPNLVKTITDAVSNGSKGILVDKKLIEGPNPNDRGKLLIPLILAFQYFFVVKRIQKCIMDDIAKEVDYYSFAISTVWKVGRPTLLEPINVLIGAGEILFPRTTLLARNYMVLIDDLVLGLTFPTSGALFPPLSTRTTKKDSNSFSGFLKLCPSMHENAMWRLQSDWHSPTRLTTPVDYDFPGDRFIPNRSLMDLDQAHSLLTNRTSKEESKPKFSVAECIWLWLEESLEINQWFLGFRDEYRRKLEENLTLDSEGRPLRMLVFRGSPKSSRKSGRLIDEMRRSDEDLNSYNNKHKQHRSFPKRETRILDAPKIKDDYYLNIMDWGKINIVAIALGSELYLWNAENSKIHKLLSVFQGDNYPTSVAWSDDAKILAAGHMFSQILLWDAETGKLVRNLDGHEKRVGTIAWNDHILTSGSHDKSIINHDVRARNSLTSRLEAHSKEVCGLKWSRSGKKLASGGDDNVVHIWDSLKMGSNHFMHRFNNHCAAVKALSWCPYDSDVLASGGGIADGCIKLWNTQKGTCISSVDTNAQASQLAFSVFEIIIMLNG
;
A
#
# COMPACT_ATOMS: atom_id res chain seq x y z
N MET A 1 -38.38 8.03 -21.75
CA MET A 1 -37.13 7.31 -22.05
C MET A 1 -37.00 7.28 -23.55
N ALA A 2 -35.89 7.73 -24.14
CA ALA A 2 -35.68 7.55 -25.57
C ALA A 2 -35.38 6.07 -25.83
N SER A 3 -36.26 5.37 -26.55
CA SER A 3 -35.93 4.05 -27.10
C SER A 3 -34.75 4.24 -28.05
N GLN A 4 -33.60 3.65 -27.71
CA GLN A 4 -32.50 3.58 -28.67
C GLN A 4 -32.98 2.74 -29.86
N LEU A 5 -33.20 3.39 -31.00
CA LEU A 5 -33.49 2.74 -32.27
C LEU A 5 -32.37 1.71 -32.52
N ILE A 6 -32.76 0.43 -32.56
CA ILE A 6 -31.85 -0.67 -32.85
C ILE A 6 -31.30 -0.44 -34.25
N ARG A 7 -29.98 -0.24 -34.36
CA ARG A 7 -29.35 0.04 -35.65
C ARG A 7 -29.28 -1.23 -36.49
N GLU A 8 -29.46 -1.07 -37.79
CA GLU A 8 -29.19 -2.15 -38.74
C GLU A 8 -27.70 -2.54 -38.69
N TRP A 9 -27.41 -3.84 -38.87
CA TRP A 9 -26.06 -4.35 -38.96
C TRP A 9 -25.45 -4.08 -40.36
N THR A 10 -25.02 -2.84 -40.57
CA THR A 10 -24.30 -2.41 -41.78
C THR A 10 -22.88 -2.98 -41.84
N GLY A 11 -22.16 -3.04 -40.71
CA GLY A 11 -20.78 -3.52 -40.63
C GLY A 11 -20.53 -4.92 -41.21
N ILE A 12 -21.53 -5.81 -41.22
CA ILE A 12 -21.41 -7.13 -41.85
C ILE A 12 -21.16 -7.06 -43.38
N GLN A 13 -21.55 -5.96 -44.05
CA GLN A 13 -21.25 -5.71 -45.46
C GLN A 13 -19.76 -5.42 -45.71
N GLN A 14 -18.99 -5.08 -44.68
CA GLN A 14 -17.54 -4.82 -44.78
C GLN A 14 -16.71 -6.11 -44.73
N PHE A 15 -17.30 -7.25 -44.36
CA PHE A 15 -16.59 -8.54 -44.40
C PHE A 15 -16.51 -9.08 -45.82
N PRO A 16 -15.51 -9.91 -46.14
CA PRO A 16 -15.43 -10.58 -47.44
C PRO A 16 -16.62 -11.50 -47.71
N PRO A 17 -17.04 -11.71 -48.98
CA PRO A 17 -18.24 -12.48 -49.32
C PRO A 17 -18.29 -13.88 -48.69
N ALA A 18 -17.15 -14.59 -48.66
CA ALA A 18 -17.06 -15.92 -48.05
C ALA A 18 -17.37 -15.89 -46.54
N THR A 19 -16.88 -14.87 -45.81
CA THR A 19 -17.21 -14.66 -44.40
C THR A 19 -18.67 -14.25 -44.22
N GLN A 20 -19.22 -13.39 -45.10
CA GLN A 20 -20.64 -13.01 -45.03
C GLN A 20 -21.57 -14.22 -45.13
N THR A 21 -21.33 -15.12 -46.08
CA THR A 21 -22.13 -16.34 -46.25
C THR A 21 -22.07 -17.24 -45.02
N LYS A 22 -20.87 -17.52 -44.49
CA LYS A 22 -20.67 -18.29 -43.25
C LYS A 22 -21.41 -17.66 -42.05
N LEU A 23 -21.36 -16.33 -41.92
CA LEU A 23 -22.06 -15.62 -40.84
C LEU A 23 -23.59 -15.71 -41.01
N HIS A 24 -24.13 -15.57 -42.21
CA HIS A 24 -25.58 -15.71 -42.46
C HIS A 24 -26.08 -17.13 -42.18
N GLU A 25 -25.30 -18.16 -42.49
CA GLU A 25 -25.61 -19.56 -42.16
C GLU A 25 -25.68 -19.77 -40.65
N LEU A 26 -24.67 -19.33 -39.90
CA LEU A 26 -24.60 -19.47 -38.44
C LEU A 26 -25.70 -18.71 -37.71
N LEU A 27 -26.00 -17.48 -38.14
CA LEU A 27 -27.13 -16.70 -37.63
C LEU A 27 -28.49 -17.31 -38.02
N GLY A 28 -28.56 -17.95 -39.18
CA GLY A 28 -29.71 -18.74 -39.62
C GLY A 28 -29.99 -19.94 -38.72
N LYS A 29 -28.95 -20.69 -38.33
CA LYS A 29 -29.04 -21.80 -37.37
C LYS A 29 -29.63 -21.36 -36.03
N LEU A 30 -29.12 -20.27 -35.44
CA LEU A 30 -29.68 -19.70 -34.19
C LEU A 30 -31.16 -19.32 -34.34
N LYS A 31 -31.55 -18.75 -35.47
CA LYS A 31 -32.95 -18.40 -35.75
C LYS A 31 -33.86 -19.62 -35.89
N GLN A 32 -33.37 -20.73 -36.46
CA GLN A 32 -34.08 -22.02 -36.49
C GLN A 32 -34.25 -22.62 -35.09
N GLU A 33 -33.27 -22.43 -34.21
CA GLU A 33 -33.33 -22.81 -32.78
C GLU A 33 -34.18 -21.82 -31.92
N ASN A 34 -34.98 -20.94 -32.56
CA ASN A 34 -35.81 -19.90 -31.95
C ASN A 34 -35.04 -18.82 -31.14
N VAL A 35 -33.73 -18.69 -31.34
CA VAL A 35 -32.91 -17.63 -30.73
C VAL A 35 -32.91 -16.39 -31.63
N SER A 36 -33.83 -15.45 -31.36
CA SER A 36 -33.94 -14.18 -32.09
C SER A 36 -33.05 -13.05 -31.54
N THR A 37 -32.60 -13.17 -30.29
CA THR A 37 -31.72 -12.21 -29.63
C THR A 37 -30.55 -12.93 -28.97
N LEU A 38 -29.33 -12.44 -29.18
CA LEU A 38 -28.13 -12.98 -28.57
C LEU A 38 -27.37 -11.88 -27.81
N THR A 39 -27.12 -12.08 -26.52
CA THR A 39 -26.38 -11.14 -25.68
C THR A 39 -25.04 -11.70 -25.23
N ILE A 40 -23.97 -11.14 -25.77
CA ILE A 40 -22.58 -11.49 -25.48
C ILE A 40 -22.01 -10.51 -24.46
N LEU A 41 -21.45 -11.02 -23.37
CA LEU A 41 -20.71 -10.25 -22.37
C LEU A 41 -19.20 -10.44 -22.57
N VAL A 42 -18.45 -9.36 -22.78
CA VAL A 42 -17.00 -9.40 -22.96
C VAL A 42 -16.31 -8.92 -21.69
N MET A 43 -15.49 -9.76 -21.06
CA MET A 43 -14.77 -9.45 -19.81
C MET A 43 -13.30 -9.86 -19.88
N GLY A 44 -12.47 -9.26 -19.03
CA GLY A 44 -11.04 -9.58 -18.94
C GLY A 44 -10.25 -8.49 -18.23
N LYS A 45 -8.92 -8.60 -18.29
CA LYS A 45 -7.99 -7.54 -17.82
C LYS A 45 -8.10 -6.28 -18.69
N GLY A 46 -7.53 -5.16 -18.26
CA GLY A 46 -7.36 -3.98 -19.13
C GLY A 46 -6.35 -4.27 -20.26
N GLY A 47 -6.54 -3.68 -21.43
CA GLY A 47 -5.52 -3.73 -22.50
C GLY A 47 -5.33 -5.07 -23.22
N VAL A 48 -6.17 -6.08 -22.95
CA VAL A 48 -6.16 -7.39 -23.66
C VAL A 48 -6.90 -7.38 -25.00
N GLY A 49 -7.37 -6.22 -25.46
CA GLY A 49 -8.05 -6.06 -26.75
C GLY A 49 -9.55 -6.35 -26.76
N LYS A 50 -10.26 -6.24 -25.61
CA LYS A 50 -11.71 -6.45 -25.50
C LYS A 50 -12.51 -5.63 -26.53
N SER A 51 -12.41 -4.31 -26.46
CA SER A 51 -13.08 -3.36 -27.35
C SER A 51 -12.66 -3.54 -28.83
N SER A 52 -11.41 -3.96 -29.07
CA SER A 52 -10.91 -4.30 -30.40
C SER A 52 -11.63 -5.53 -30.97
N THR A 53 -11.80 -6.58 -30.17
CA THR A 53 -12.56 -7.79 -30.55
C THR A 53 -14.04 -7.46 -30.80
N VAL A 54 -14.65 -6.59 -29.98
CA VAL A 54 -16.03 -6.11 -30.21
C VAL A 54 -16.15 -5.42 -31.58
N ASN A 55 -15.25 -4.49 -31.89
CA ASN A 55 -15.25 -3.81 -33.18
C ASN A 55 -15.04 -4.77 -34.36
N SER A 56 -14.15 -5.75 -34.22
CA SER A 56 -13.92 -6.77 -35.25
C SER A 56 -15.11 -7.70 -35.48
N ILE A 57 -15.89 -8.04 -34.45
CA ILE A 57 -17.12 -8.87 -34.60
C ILE A 57 -18.22 -8.06 -35.28
N ILE A 58 -18.41 -6.79 -34.91
CA ILE A 58 -19.45 -5.93 -35.51
C ILE A 58 -19.08 -5.52 -36.95
N GLY A 59 -17.79 -5.43 -37.28
CA GLY A 59 -17.32 -4.92 -38.58
C GLY A 59 -17.40 -3.40 -38.67
N GLU A 60 -17.33 -2.69 -37.54
CA GLU A 60 -17.24 -1.21 -37.50
C GLU A 60 -16.58 -0.74 -36.19
N ARG A 61 -16.17 0.54 -36.12
CA ARG A 61 -15.65 1.16 -34.89
C ARG A 61 -16.79 1.62 -33.97
N ALA A 62 -17.47 0.66 -33.34
CA ALA A 62 -18.60 0.91 -32.44
C ALA A 62 -18.18 1.31 -31.01
N VAL A 63 -17.00 0.89 -30.54
CA VAL A 63 -16.46 1.18 -29.20
C VAL A 63 -15.05 1.79 -29.32
N ALA A 64 -14.70 2.68 -28.39
CA ALA A 64 -13.38 3.29 -28.33
C ALA A 64 -12.29 2.25 -28.02
N VAL A 65 -11.15 2.35 -28.72
CA VAL A 65 -9.95 1.54 -28.47
C VAL A 65 -8.82 2.50 -28.13
N SER A 66 -8.10 2.23 -27.04
CA SER A 66 -6.91 3.00 -26.65
C SER A 66 -5.76 2.05 -26.34
N ALA A 67 -4.55 2.46 -26.73
CA ALA A 67 -3.31 1.72 -26.42
C ALA A 67 -2.64 2.19 -25.12
N PHE A 68 -2.96 3.42 -24.66
CA PHE A 68 -2.23 4.09 -23.57
C PHE A 68 -3.14 4.61 -22.44
N GLN A 69 -4.41 4.93 -22.73
CA GLN A 69 -5.34 5.40 -21.71
C GLN A 69 -6.04 4.21 -21.05
N SER A 70 -6.26 4.30 -19.74
CA SER A 70 -7.15 3.38 -19.03
C SER A 70 -8.55 3.41 -19.66
N GLU A 71 -9.15 2.23 -19.83
CA GLU A 71 -10.48 2.07 -20.39
C GLU A 71 -11.53 2.83 -19.54
N GLY A 72 -12.54 3.41 -20.18
CA GLY A 72 -13.55 4.21 -19.48
C GLY A 72 -14.36 3.38 -18.48
N PRO A 73 -14.70 3.92 -17.29
CA PRO A 73 -15.23 3.13 -16.16
C PRO A 73 -16.68 2.64 -16.32
N ARG A 74 -17.26 2.70 -17.53
CA ARG A 74 -18.67 2.38 -17.80
C ARG A 74 -18.78 1.35 -18.92
N PRO A 75 -19.52 0.25 -18.72
CA PRO A 75 -19.85 -0.69 -19.80
C PRO A 75 -20.62 -0.02 -20.93
N VAL A 76 -20.42 -0.53 -22.15
CA VAL A 76 -21.09 -0.07 -23.37
C VAL A 76 -21.75 -1.26 -24.04
N MET A 77 -23.06 -1.16 -24.31
CA MET A 77 -23.79 -2.12 -25.12
C MET A 77 -23.87 -1.65 -26.57
N VAL A 78 -23.44 -2.50 -27.49
CA VAL A 78 -23.59 -2.34 -28.93
C VAL A 78 -24.65 -3.31 -29.43
N SER A 79 -25.82 -2.78 -29.79
CA SER A 79 -26.92 -3.57 -30.37
C SER A 79 -27.02 -3.36 -31.88
N ARG A 80 -27.05 -4.45 -32.64
CA ARG A 80 -27.25 -4.45 -34.11
C ARG A 80 -28.28 -5.50 -34.51
N SER A 81 -29.14 -5.19 -35.47
CA SER A 81 -30.14 -6.13 -35.99
C SER A 81 -30.03 -6.33 -37.49
N ARG A 82 -30.29 -7.56 -37.96
CA ARG A 82 -30.41 -7.91 -39.38
C ARG A 82 -31.30 -9.14 -39.54
N ALA A 83 -32.16 -9.14 -40.55
CA ALA A 83 -33.08 -10.24 -40.87
C ALA A 83 -33.94 -10.75 -39.68
N GLY A 84 -34.27 -9.87 -38.73
CA GLY A 84 -35.03 -10.19 -37.52
C GLY A 84 -34.23 -10.84 -36.38
N PHE A 85 -32.92 -11.01 -36.54
CA PHE A 85 -32.00 -11.37 -35.46
C PHE A 85 -31.40 -10.10 -34.84
N THR A 86 -31.15 -10.09 -33.53
CA THR A 86 -30.52 -8.96 -32.82
C THR A 86 -29.31 -9.43 -32.01
N LEU A 87 -28.13 -8.91 -32.36
CA LEU A 87 -26.89 -9.12 -31.65
C LEU A 87 -26.64 -7.96 -30.68
N ASN A 88 -26.50 -8.26 -29.40
CA ASN A 88 -26.08 -7.34 -28.36
C ASN A 88 -24.68 -7.76 -27.87
N ILE A 89 -23.69 -6.89 -27.98
CA ILE A 89 -22.37 -7.10 -27.38
C ILE A 89 -22.14 -6.06 -26.29
N ILE A 90 -21.82 -6.51 -25.08
CA ILE A 90 -21.52 -5.66 -23.93
C ILE A 90 -20.01 -5.65 -23.74
N ASP A 91 -19.37 -4.53 -24.09
CA ASP A 91 -17.99 -4.27 -23.74
C ASP A 91 -17.91 -3.75 -22.30
N THR A 92 -16.94 -4.26 -21.53
CA THR A 92 -16.75 -3.89 -20.12
C THR A 92 -15.37 -3.30 -19.87
N PRO A 93 -15.21 -2.39 -18.90
CA PRO A 93 -13.88 -1.96 -18.46
C PRO A 93 -13.07 -3.15 -17.93
N GLY A 94 -11.74 -3.04 -18.02
CA GLY A 94 -10.80 -3.98 -17.45
C GLY A 94 -11.02 -4.20 -15.95
N LEU A 95 -11.08 -5.47 -15.54
CA LEU A 95 -11.39 -5.86 -14.17
C LEU A 95 -10.22 -5.71 -13.18
N VAL A 96 -9.11 -5.09 -13.58
CA VAL A 96 -7.89 -4.95 -12.79
C VAL A 96 -7.43 -3.50 -12.75
N GLU A 97 -7.13 -3.01 -11.57
CA GLU A 97 -6.51 -1.70 -11.33
C GLU A 97 -5.51 -1.82 -10.18
N GLY A 98 -4.32 -1.21 -10.31
CA GLY A 98 -3.30 -1.20 -9.25
C GLY A 98 -2.78 -2.57 -8.80
N GLY A 99 -2.96 -3.64 -9.59
CA GLY A 99 -2.57 -5.01 -9.23
C GLY A 99 -3.64 -5.82 -8.47
N TYR A 100 -4.83 -5.25 -8.28
CA TYR A 100 -5.97 -5.91 -7.62
C TYR A 100 -7.20 -5.91 -8.54
N VAL A 101 -8.22 -6.70 -8.20
CA VAL A 101 -9.51 -6.66 -8.90
C VAL A 101 -10.24 -5.36 -8.56
N ASN A 102 -10.75 -4.66 -9.57
CA ASN A 102 -11.54 -3.44 -9.37
C ASN A 102 -13.02 -3.81 -9.10
N ASP A 103 -13.37 -3.90 -7.82
CA ASP A 103 -14.74 -4.18 -7.37
C ASP A 103 -15.74 -3.08 -7.76
N GLN A 104 -15.31 -1.81 -7.89
CA GLN A 104 -16.19 -0.73 -8.34
C GLN A 104 -16.61 -0.93 -9.81
N ALA A 105 -15.66 -1.27 -10.67
CA ALA A 105 -15.92 -1.62 -12.06
C ALA A 105 -16.86 -2.83 -12.16
N LEU A 106 -16.61 -3.87 -11.35
CA LEU A 106 -17.44 -5.08 -11.28
C LEU A 106 -18.87 -4.78 -10.82
N ASP A 107 -19.06 -3.91 -9.84
CA ASP A 107 -20.38 -3.46 -9.38
C ASP A 107 -21.11 -2.57 -10.41
N ILE A 108 -20.38 -1.72 -11.14
CA ILE A 108 -20.95 -0.96 -12.25
C ILE A 108 -21.41 -1.93 -13.36
N ILE A 109 -20.64 -2.98 -13.64
CA ILE A 109 -21.00 -4.05 -14.59
C ILE A 109 -22.26 -4.80 -14.11
N LYS A 110 -22.33 -5.24 -12.84
CA LYS A 110 -23.53 -5.88 -12.27
C LYS A 110 -24.77 -4.99 -12.40
N ARG A 111 -24.68 -3.72 -12.02
CA ARG A 111 -25.80 -2.75 -12.12
C ARG A 111 -26.21 -2.50 -13.56
N PHE A 112 -25.26 -2.47 -14.50
CA PHE A 112 -25.54 -2.36 -15.93
C PHE A 112 -26.25 -3.62 -16.47
N LEU A 113 -25.87 -4.81 -15.98
CA LEU A 113 -26.44 -6.09 -16.38
C LEU A 113 -27.80 -6.40 -15.74
N LEU A 114 -28.23 -5.64 -14.72
CA LEU A 114 -29.53 -5.85 -14.07
C LEU A 114 -30.68 -5.94 -15.09
N ASN A 115 -31.50 -6.98 -14.92
CA ASN A 115 -32.62 -7.37 -15.78
C ASN A 115 -32.23 -7.71 -17.23
N LYS A 116 -31.00 -8.22 -17.46
CA LYS A 116 -30.54 -8.71 -18.77
C LYS A 116 -30.18 -10.19 -18.68
N THR A 117 -30.36 -10.89 -19.79
CA THR A 117 -29.85 -12.24 -19.99
C THR A 117 -28.44 -12.17 -20.59
N ILE A 118 -27.51 -12.94 -20.04
CA ILE A 118 -26.20 -13.20 -20.63
C ILE A 118 -26.29 -14.56 -21.31
N ASP A 119 -26.20 -14.57 -22.63
CA ASP A 119 -26.24 -15.82 -23.40
C ASP A 119 -24.86 -16.44 -23.53
N VAL A 120 -23.81 -15.61 -23.65
CA VAL A 120 -22.42 -16.06 -23.82
C VAL A 120 -21.45 -15.12 -23.09
N LEU A 121 -20.44 -15.69 -22.42
CA LEU A 121 -19.31 -14.96 -21.84
C LEU A 121 -18.06 -15.13 -22.72
N LEU A 122 -17.48 -14.03 -23.18
CA LEU A 122 -16.13 -14.01 -23.76
C LEU A 122 -15.14 -13.53 -22.70
N TYR A 123 -14.34 -14.45 -22.17
CA TYR A 123 -13.20 -14.13 -21.31
C TYR A 123 -11.96 -13.89 -22.19
N VAL A 124 -11.57 -12.62 -22.33
CA VAL A 124 -10.48 -12.20 -23.22
C VAL A 124 -9.16 -12.09 -22.44
N ASP A 125 -8.11 -12.68 -22.99
CA ASP A 125 -6.72 -12.51 -22.55
C ASP A 125 -5.79 -12.50 -23.78
N ARG A 126 -4.50 -12.26 -23.59
CA ARG A 126 -3.49 -12.17 -24.65
C ARG A 126 -2.77 -13.50 -24.89
N LEU A 127 -2.58 -13.90 -26.15
CA LEU A 127 -1.76 -15.06 -26.52
C LEU A 127 -0.28 -14.80 -26.24
N ASP A 128 0.21 -13.60 -26.59
CA ASP A 128 1.61 -13.16 -26.44
C ASP A 128 2.06 -12.89 -24.98
N ALA A 129 1.27 -13.32 -24.00
CA ALA A 129 1.62 -13.24 -22.58
C ALA A 129 2.23 -14.57 -22.07
N TYR A 130 3.49 -14.52 -21.64
CA TYR A 130 4.25 -15.69 -21.17
C TYR A 130 3.93 -16.15 -19.74
N ARG A 131 3.07 -15.43 -19.00
CA ARG A 131 2.74 -15.72 -17.59
C ARG A 131 1.24 -15.81 -17.36
N VAL A 132 0.86 -16.62 -16.38
CA VAL A 132 -0.51 -16.69 -15.84
C VAL A 132 -0.39 -16.57 -14.33
N ASP A 133 -0.84 -15.43 -13.81
CA ASP A 133 -0.51 -15.00 -12.45
C ASP A 133 -1.66 -15.29 -11.46
N THR A 134 -1.39 -15.07 -10.17
CA THR A 134 -2.43 -15.11 -9.13
C THR A 134 -3.56 -14.11 -9.40
N LEU A 135 -3.25 -13.02 -10.09
CA LEU A 135 -4.21 -12.01 -10.54
C LEU A 135 -5.26 -12.58 -11.51
N ASP A 136 -4.86 -13.42 -12.48
CA ASP A 136 -5.80 -14.07 -13.40
C ASP A 136 -6.80 -14.95 -12.63
N ARG A 137 -6.30 -15.67 -11.62
CA ARG A 137 -7.14 -16.46 -10.73
C ARG A 137 -8.11 -15.58 -9.93
N GLN A 138 -7.69 -14.39 -9.50
CA GLN A 138 -8.56 -13.43 -8.79
C GLN A 138 -9.65 -12.87 -9.72
N VAL A 139 -9.32 -12.51 -10.96
CA VAL A 139 -10.30 -12.03 -11.95
C VAL A 139 -11.35 -13.11 -12.24
N VAL A 140 -10.93 -14.34 -12.54
CA VAL A 140 -11.83 -15.49 -12.74
C VAL A 140 -12.70 -15.74 -11.50
N LYS A 141 -12.11 -15.71 -10.30
CA LYS A 141 -12.84 -15.84 -9.04
C LYS A 141 -13.90 -14.74 -8.91
N ALA A 142 -13.57 -13.49 -9.18
CA ALA A 142 -14.49 -12.35 -9.06
C ALA A 142 -15.67 -12.43 -10.05
N ILE A 143 -15.42 -12.85 -11.30
CA ILE A 143 -16.49 -13.16 -12.28
C ILE A 143 -17.40 -14.27 -11.73
N THR A 144 -16.81 -15.34 -11.19
CA THR A 144 -17.55 -16.50 -10.67
C THR A 144 -18.36 -16.19 -9.42
N ASP A 145 -17.80 -15.41 -8.50
CA ASP A 145 -18.48 -14.97 -7.28
C ASP A 145 -19.57 -13.91 -7.60
N SER A 146 -19.52 -13.25 -8.77
CA SER A 146 -20.52 -12.26 -9.23
C SER A 146 -21.68 -12.83 -10.05
N PHE A 147 -21.44 -13.85 -10.89
CA PHE A 147 -22.45 -14.41 -11.81
C PHE A 147 -22.72 -15.90 -11.60
N GLY A 148 -22.05 -16.53 -10.62
CA GLY A 148 -22.12 -17.97 -10.37
C GLY A 148 -21.20 -18.79 -11.28
N ARG A 149 -21.06 -20.08 -10.97
CA ARG A 149 -20.22 -21.02 -11.76
C ARG A 149 -20.82 -21.35 -13.12
N GLU A 150 -22.13 -21.23 -13.24
CA GLU A 150 -22.91 -21.53 -14.44
C GLU A 150 -22.48 -20.70 -15.66
N ILE A 151 -21.91 -19.50 -15.45
CA ILE A 151 -21.48 -18.62 -16.54
C ILE A 151 -20.40 -19.27 -17.41
N TRP A 152 -19.61 -20.17 -16.85
CA TRP A 152 -18.56 -20.90 -17.54
C TRP A 152 -19.08 -22.06 -18.41
N ARG A 153 -20.36 -22.47 -18.30
CA ARG A 153 -20.96 -23.45 -19.23
C ARG A 153 -21.17 -22.89 -20.63
N ARG A 154 -21.32 -21.56 -20.73
CA ARG A 154 -21.36 -20.80 -21.99
C ARG A 154 -20.23 -19.76 -22.04
N GLY A 155 -19.13 -20.05 -21.35
CA GLY A 155 -17.92 -19.25 -21.36
C GLY A 155 -16.97 -19.73 -22.45
N LEU A 156 -16.39 -18.81 -23.21
CA LEU A 156 -15.29 -19.05 -24.13
C LEU A 156 -14.05 -18.28 -23.64
N VAL A 157 -12.87 -18.88 -23.78
CA VAL A 157 -11.60 -18.17 -23.61
C VAL A 157 -11.16 -17.65 -24.97
N VAL A 158 -10.93 -16.35 -25.08
CA VAL A 158 -10.50 -15.68 -26.31
C VAL A 158 -9.08 -15.18 -26.13
N LEU A 159 -8.16 -15.64 -26.99
CA LEU A 159 -6.75 -15.26 -26.97
C LEU A 159 -6.47 -14.31 -28.15
N THR A 160 -6.21 -13.03 -27.82
CA THR A 160 -5.88 -11.98 -28.80
C THR A 160 -4.38 -11.97 -29.13
N HIS A 161 -3.98 -11.20 -30.16
CA HIS A 161 -2.61 -11.20 -30.70
C HIS A 161 -2.19 -12.58 -31.25
N ALA A 162 -3.13 -13.26 -31.91
CA ALA A 162 -2.90 -14.60 -32.43
C ALA A 162 -1.89 -14.63 -33.61
N GLN A 163 -1.67 -13.53 -34.33
CA GLN A 163 -0.61 -13.46 -35.34
C GLN A 163 0.72 -13.06 -34.71
N LEU A 164 1.26 -13.96 -33.88
CA LEU A 164 2.61 -13.88 -33.31
C LEU A 164 3.54 -14.93 -33.91
N SER A 165 4.83 -14.66 -33.85
CA SER A 165 5.89 -15.66 -34.06
C SER A 165 6.48 -15.98 -32.68
N PRO A 166 6.39 -17.22 -32.17
CA PRO A 166 6.95 -17.55 -30.86
C PRO A 166 8.47 -17.33 -30.82
N PRO A 167 9.03 -16.87 -29.68
CA PRO A 167 10.48 -16.79 -29.51
C PRO A 167 11.12 -18.18 -29.46
N ASP A 168 12.45 -18.19 -29.54
CA ASP A 168 13.30 -19.36 -29.31
C ASP A 168 13.05 -20.58 -30.23
N GLY A 169 12.40 -20.36 -31.38
CA GLY A 169 12.14 -21.41 -32.38
C GLY A 169 11.04 -22.40 -32.00
N LEU A 170 10.22 -22.09 -30.98
CA LEU A 170 9.07 -22.91 -30.60
C LEU A 170 8.02 -22.95 -31.72
N SER A 171 7.38 -24.11 -31.89
CA SER A 171 6.26 -24.24 -32.83
C SER A 171 5.03 -23.46 -32.33
N TYR A 172 4.26 -22.92 -33.26
CA TYR A 172 3.05 -22.14 -32.95
C TYR A 172 2.02 -22.95 -32.14
N GLU A 173 1.78 -24.21 -32.55
CA GLU A 173 0.86 -25.13 -31.87
C GLU A 173 1.29 -25.49 -30.45
N GLU A 174 2.59 -25.69 -30.22
CA GLU A 174 3.11 -25.95 -28.88
C GLU A 174 2.99 -24.71 -27.98
N PHE A 175 3.29 -23.53 -28.50
CA PHE A 175 3.13 -22.27 -27.78
C PHE A 175 1.66 -22.03 -27.39
N PHE A 176 0.75 -22.20 -28.36
CA PHE A 176 -0.70 -22.08 -28.15
C PHE A 176 -1.20 -23.10 -27.12
N THR A 177 -0.79 -24.36 -27.21
CA THR A 177 -1.20 -25.43 -26.29
C THR A 177 -0.73 -25.13 -24.87
N ARG A 178 0.57 -24.83 -24.68
CA ARG A 178 1.12 -24.47 -23.36
C ARG A 178 0.40 -23.26 -22.75
N ARG A 179 0.14 -22.21 -23.53
CA ARG A 179 -0.53 -20.98 -23.08
C ARG A 179 -2.00 -21.22 -22.72
N SER A 180 -2.74 -21.92 -23.58
CA SER A 180 -4.16 -22.20 -23.39
C SER A 180 -4.41 -23.16 -22.22
N GLU A 181 -3.62 -24.22 -22.06
CA GLU A 181 -3.71 -25.13 -20.91
C GLU A 181 -3.41 -24.43 -19.58
N ALA A 182 -2.37 -23.59 -19.54
CA ALA A 182 -2.02 -22.82 -18.35
C ALA A 182 -3.18 -21.88 -17.94
N LEU A 183 -3.79 -21.20 -18.91
CA LEU A 183 -4.93 -20.31 -18.64
C LEU A 183 -6.18 -21.11 -18.23
N LEU A 184 -6.53 -22.18 -18.94
CA LEU A 184 -7.66 -23.07 -18.60
C LEU A 184 -7.52 -23.68 -17.21
N LYS A 185 -6.30 -24.05 -16.79
CA LYS A 185 -6.01 -24.53 -15.43
C LYS A 185 -6.33 -23.46 -14.38
N ILE A 186 -5.96 -22.20 -14.62
CA ILE A 186 -6.29 -21.08 -13.74
C ILE A 186 -7.79 -20.73 -13.78
N VAL A 187 -8.44 -20.78 -14.93
CA VAL A 187 -9.91 -20.60 -15.06
C VAL A 187 -10.65 -21.66 -14.24
N ARG A 188 -10.30 -22.95 -14.39
CA ARG A 188 -10.90 -24.05 -13.61
C ARG A 188 -10.70 -23.86 -12.09
N LEU A 189 -9.51 -23.44 -11.67
CA LEU A 189 -9.16 -23.20 -10.26
C LEU A 189 -9.83 -21.95 -9.65
N GLY A 190 -9.99 -20.87 -10.42
CA GLY A 190 -10.69 -19.66 -9.99
C GLY A 190 -12.20 -19.87 -9.93
N ALA A 191 -12.76 -20.56 -10.93
CA ALA A 191 -14.19 -20.86 -11.04
C ALA A 191 -14.69 -21.96 -10.11
N ARG A 192 -13.79 -22.64 -9.38
CA ARG A 192 -14.11 -23.76 -8.47
C ARG A 192 -14.90 -24.89 -9.17
N ILE A 193 -14.57 -25.17 -10.43
CA ILE A 193 -15.15 -26.27 -11.22
C ILE A 193 -14.49 -27.59 -10.75
N ARG A 194 -15.27 -28.59 -10.35
CA ARG A 194 -14.70 -29.87 -9.88
C ARG A 194 -14.28 -30.74 -11.06
N LYS A 195 -13.31 -31.63 -10.85
CA LYS A 195 -12.83 -32.56 -11.90
C LYS A 195 -13.94 -33.46 -12.47
N GLN A 196 -14.98 -33.76 -11.69
CA GLN A 196 -16.14 -34.54 -12.13
C GLN A 196 -17.06 -33.73 -13.07
N ASP A 197 -17.19 -32.43 -12.84
CA ASP A 197 -18.01 -31.52 -13.67
C ASP A 197 -17.39 -31.30 -15.08
N ILE A 198 -16.14 -31.74 -15.30
CA ILE A 198 -15.40 -31.54 -16.57
C ILE A 198 -15.94 -32.40 -17.72
N GLN A 199 -16.48 -33.59 -17.43
CA GLN A 199 -16.93 -34.53 -18.49
C GLN A 199 -18.13 -34.00 -19.31
N GLY A 200 -18.85 -32.98 -18.82
CA GLY A 200 -20.02 -32.40 -19.52
C GLY A 200 -19.79 -31.05 -20.19
N SER A 201 -18.68 -30.35 -19.92
CA SER A 201 -18.41 -29.02 -20.52
C SER A 201 -16.92 -28.66 -20.47
N SER A 202 -16.22 -28.86 -21.59
CA SER A 202 -14.91 -28.23 -21.80
C SER A 202 -15.12 -26.79 -22.25
N ILE A 203 -14.44 -25.84 -21.60
CA ILE A 203 -14.43 -24.42 -22.01
C ILE A 203 -13.60 -24.32 -23.29
N PRO A 204 -14.18 -23.93 -24.45
CA PRO A 204 -13.44 -23.81 -25.69
C PRO A 204 -12.52 -22.58 -25.67
N VAL A 205 -11.43 -22.67 -26.44
CA VAL A 205 -10.45 -21.60 -26.61
C VAL A 205 -10.47 -21.17 -28.07
N VAL A 206 -10.56 -19.86 -28.33
CA VAL A 206 -10.59 -19.29 -29.68
C VAL A 206 -9.47 -18.25 -29.83
N LEU A 207 -8.75 -18.33 -30.94
CA LEU A 207 -7.71 -17.39 -31.34
C LEU A 207 -8.30 -16.20 -32.11
N VAL A 208 -7.80 -14.99 -31.86
CA VAL A 208 -8.29 -13.74 -32.47
C VAL A 208 -7.13 -12.83 -32.88
N GLU A 209 -7.16 -12.33 -34.12
CA GLU A 209 -6.24 -11.29 -34.59
C GLU A 209 -6.98 -10.01 -35.03
N ASN A 210 -6.98 -9.03 -34.11
CA ASN A 210 -7.66 -7.76 -34.30
C ASN A 210 -6.89 -6.78 -35.21
N SER A 211 -5.59 -6.99 -35.42
CA SER A 211 -4.74 -6.11 -36.22
C SER A 211 -5.30 -5.88 -37.64
N GLY A 212 -5.11 -4.67 -38.15
CA GLY A 212 -5.32 -4.37 -39.57
C GLY A 212 -4.28 -5.03 -40.48
N ARG A 213 -3.14 -5.47 -39.91
CA ARG A 213 -2.07 -6.21 -40.59
C ARG A 213 -2.24 -7.72 -40.52
N CYS A 214 -3.44 -8.21 -40.17
CA CYS A 214 -3.74 -9.63 -40.16
C CYS A 214 -3.60 -10.21 -41.57
N ASN A 215 -2.97 -11.39 -41.69
CA ASN A 215 -2.83 -12.12 -42.94
C ASN A 215 -4.22 -12.45 -43.50
N LYS A 216 -4.30 -12.56 -44.83
CA LYS A 216 -5.54 -12.86 -45.53
C LYS A 216 -5.36 -14.03 -46.49
N ASN A 217 -6.43 -14.79 -46.71
CA ASN A 217 -6.49 -15.78 -47.79
C ASN A 217 -6.89 -15.13 -49.13
N GLU A 218 -6.95 -15.93 -50.19
CA GLU A 218 -7.39 -15.52 -51.54
C GLU A 218 -8.82 -14.97 -51.58
N SER A 219 -9.65 -15.32 -50.58
CA SER A 219 -11.02 -14.80 -50.40
C SER A 219 -11.08 -13.50 -49.57
N ASP A 220 -9.93 -12.84 -49.33
CA ASP A 220 -9.74 -11.67 -48.46
C ASP A 220 -10.12 -11.89 -46.97
N GLU A 221 -10.38 -13.13 -46.55
CA GLU A 221 -10.72 -13.47 -45.17
C GLU A 221 -9.48 -13.43 -44.27
N LYS A 222 -9.60 -12.82 -43.09
CA LYS A 222 -8.55 -12.81 -42.07
C LYS A 222 -8.23 -14.23 -41.58
N ILE A 223 -6.99 -14.66 -41.80
CA ILE A 223 -6.48 -15.97 -41.39
C ILE A 223 -5.44 -15.85 -40.29
N LEU A 224 -5.36 -16.91 -39.49
CA LEU A 224 -4.35 -17.13 -38.46
C LEU A 224 -3.15 -17.91 -39.02
N PRO A 225 -2.05 -18.09 -38.26
CA PRO A 225 -0.88 -18.86 -38.70
C PRO A 225 -1.15 -20.33 -39.03
N ASP A 226 -2.23 -20.91 -38.51
CA ASP A 226 -2.74 -22.26 -38.84
C ASP A 226 -3.58 -22.31 -40.14
N GLY A 227 -3.84 -21.16 -40.78
CA GLY A 227 -4.72 -21.00 -41.93
C GLY A 227 -6.20 -20.81 -41.59
N THR A 228 -6.60 -20.86 -40.31
CA THR A 228 -8.00 -20.79 -39.90
C THR A 228 -8.57 -19.37 -40.05
N THR A 229 -9.74 -19.24 -40.68
CA THR A 229 -10.48 -17.97 -40.77
C THR A 229 -11.15 -17.64 -39.43
N TRP A 230 -10.56 -16.73 -38.65
CA TRP A 230 -10.91 -16.62 -37.23
C TRP A 230 -12.27 -15.98 -36.95
N ILE A 231 -12.74 -15.04 -37.78
CA ILE A 231 -14.04 -14.37 -37.56
C ILE A 231 -15.21 -15.38 -37.70
N PRO A 232 -15.34 -16.17 -38.79
CA PRO A 232 -16.29 -17.26 -38.85
C PRO A 232 -16.13 -18.29 -37.73
N ASN A 233 -14.89 -18.65 -37.37
CA ASN A 233 -14.62 -19.66 -36.34
C ASN A 233 -15.09 -19.20 -34.94
N LEU A 234 -14.87 -17.93 -34.60
CA LEU A 234 -15.35 -17.33 -33.34
C LEU A 234 -16.88 -17.34 -33.28
N VAL A 235 -17.56 -16.88 -34.34
CA VAL A 235 -19.04 -16.85 -34.37
C VAL A 235 -19.63 -18.27 -34.39
N LYS A 236 -18.95 -19.24 -35.04
CA LYS A 236 -19.31 -20.65 -34.97
C LYS A 236 -19.23 -21.18 -33.54
N THR A 237 -18.12 -20.97 -32.86
CA THR A 237 -17.92 -21.43 -31.47
C THR A 237 -18.91 -20.77 -30.50
N ILE A 238 -19.26 -19.50 -30.72
CA ILE A 238 -20.32 -18.80 -29.99
C ILE A 238 -21.69 -19.44 -30.24
N THR A 239 -22.02 -19.75 -31.49
CA THR A 239 -23.27 -20.42 -31.88
C THR A 239 -23.38 -21.79 -31.23
N ASP A 240 -22.34 -22.62 -31.36
CA ASP A 240 -22.32 -23.97 -30.78
C ASP A 240 -22.39 -23.94 -29.24
N ALA A 241 -21.78 -22.94 -28.58
CA ALA A 241 -21.93 -22.74 -27.14
C ALA A 241 -23.36 -22.40 -26.69
N VAL A 242 -24.17 -21.78 -27.55
CA VAL A 242 -25.61 -21.52 -27.31
C VAL A 242 -26.45 -22.76 -27.57
N SER A 243 -26.18 -23.50 -28.65
CA SER A 243 -26.88 -24.73 -29.03
C SER A 243 -26.67 -25.89 -28.04
N ASN A 244 -25.62 -25.85 -27.20
CA ASN A 244 -25.27 -26.87 -26.19
C ASN A 244 -26.28 -27.06 -25.02
N GLY A 245 -27.54 -26.62 -25.14
CA GLY A 245 -28.65 -26.97 -24.23
C GLY A 245 -28.61 -26.37 -22.81
N SER A 246 -27.49 -25.78 -22.39
CA SER A 246 -27.42 -24.93 -21.19
C SER A 246 -28.32 -23.70 -21.34
N LYS A 247 -28.78 -23.08 -20.24
CA LYS A 247 -29.58 -21.83 -20.28
C LYS A 247 -28.69 -20.61 -20.07
N GLY A 248 -29.02 -19.50 -20.73
CA GLY A 248 -28.43 -18.19 -20.45
C GLY A 248 -28.75 -17.69 -19.04
N ILE A 249 -27.91 -16.82 -18.50
CA ILE A 249 -28.02 -16.32 -17.12
C ILE A 249 -28.82 -15.03 -17.10
N LEU A 250 -29.99 -15.04 -16.48
CA LEU A 250 -30.71 -13.83 -16.12
C LEU A 250 -30.04 -13.19 -14.90
N VAL A 251 -29.53 -11.96 -15.05
CA VAL A 251 -28.95 -11.19 -13.96
C VAL A 251 -30.07 -10.42 -13.25
N ASP A 252 -30.64 -11.04 -12.22
CA ASP A 252 -31.64 -10.44 -11.34
C ASP A 252 -30.99 -9.82 -10.09
N LYS A 253 -31.79 -9.07 -9.29
CA LYS A 253 -31.29 -8.50 -8.03
C LYS A 253 -30.80 -9.56 -7.05
N LYS A 254 -31.42 -10.75 -7.07
CA LYS A 254 -31.08 -11.88 -6.18
C LYS A 254 -29.69 -12.44 -6.46
N LEU A 255 -29.27 -12.49 -7.73
CA LEU A 255 -27.90 -12.86 -8.12
C LEU A 255 -26.89 -11.78 -7.71
N ILE A 256 -27.23 -10.50 -7.84
CA ILE A 256 -26.34 -9.36 -7.52
C ILE A 256 -26.13 -9.19 -6.01
N GLU A 257 -27.21 -9.22 -5.23
CA GLU A 257 -27.19 -8.95 -3.77
C GLU A 257 -26.84 -10.22 -2.96
N GLY A 258 -26.96 -11.40 -3.58
CA GLY A 258 -26.68 -12.69 -2.95
C GLY A 258 -27.72 -13.12 -1.90
N PRO A 259 -27.50 -14.26 -1.21
CA PRO A 259 -28.34 -14.66 -0.09
C PRO A 259 -28.15 -13.68 1.07
N ASN A 260 -29.26 -13.06 1.50
CA ASN A 260 -29.31 -12.02 2.53
C ASN A 260 -28.51 -12.45 3.78
N PRO A 261 -27.50 -11.69 4.25
CA PRO A 261 -26.62 -12.11 5.35
C PRO A 261 -27.38 -12.43 6.63
N ASN A 262 -28.52 -11.76 6.86
CA ASN A 262 -29.40 -11.99 8.03
C ASN A 262 -30.10 -13.36 8.05
N ASP A 263 -30.07 -14.13 6.96
CA ASP A 263 -30.61 -15.49 6.91
C ASP A 263 -29.53 -16.58 7.11
N ARG A 264 -28.24 -16.22 7.12
CA ARG A 264 -27.17 -17.16 7.46
C ARG A 264 -27.19 -17.47 8.95
N GLY A 265 -27.33 -18.75 9.30
CA GLY A 265 -27.17 -19.23 10.67
C GLY A 265 -28.43 -19.21 11.55
N LYS A 266 -29.59 -18.72 11.07
CA LYS A 266 -30.86 -18.75 11.85
C LYS A 266 -31.24 -20.13 12.40
N LEU A 267 -30.92 -21.20 11.68
CA LEU A 267 -31.11 -22.60 12.11
C LEU A 267 -30.18 -23.04 13.27
N LEU A 268 -29.05 -22.36 13.48
CA LEU A 268 -28.08 -22.68 14.54
C LEU A 268 -28.38 -21.93 15.84
N ILE A 269 -29.10 -20.80 15.79
CA ILE A 269 -29.44 -19.98 16.97
C ILE A 269 -30.17 -20.81 18.06
N PRO A 270 -31.22 -21.61 17.76
CA PRO A 270 -31.87 -22.44 18.78
C PRO A 270 -30.94 -23.50 19.39
N LEU A 271 -30.03 -24.03 18.58
CA LEU A 271 -29.07 -25.06 18.95
C LEU A 271 -27.98 -24.52 19.90
N ILE A 272 -27.50 -23.31 19.64
CA ILE A 272 -26.54 -22.59 20.49
C ILE A 272 -27.20 -22.19 21.82
N LEU A 273 -28.43 -21.66 21.79
CA LEU A 273 -29.18 -21.30 23.00
C LEU A 273 -29.49 -22.53 23.87
N ALA A 274 -29.88 -23.66 23.26
CA ALA A 274 -30.07 -24.92 23.98
C ALA A 274 -28.76 -25.39 24.64
N PHE A 275 -27.63 -25.32 23.93
CA PHE A 275 -26.33 -25.67 24.49
C PHE A 275 -25.96 -24.78 25.69
N GLN A 276 -26.11 -23.46 25.58
CA GLN A 276 -25.86 -22.53 26.69
C GLN A 276 -26.74 -22.84 27.91
N TYR A 277 -28.03 -23.08 27.71
CA TYR A 277 -28.96 -23.40 28.81
C TYR A 277 -28.59 -24.72 29.52
N PHE A 278 -28.38 -25.81 28.77
CA PHE A 278 -28.16 -27.13 29.36
C PHE A 278 -26.75 -27.34 29.94
N PHE A 279 -25.71 -26.76 29.34
CA PHE A 279 -24.32 -27.01 29.75
C PHE A 279 -23.71 -25.90 30.63
N VAL A 280 -24.16 -24.66 30.48
CA VAL A 280 -23.66 -23.51 31.27
C VAL A 280 -24.63 -23.19 32.41
N VAL A 281 -25.87 -22.77 32.10
CA VAL A 281 -26.82 -22.25 33.10
C VAL A 281 -27.17 -23.31 34.15
N LYS A 282 -27.59 -24.51 33.74
CA LYS A 282 -27.90 -25.64 34.65
C LYS A 282 -26.74 -26.03 35.56
N ARG A 283 -25.49 -25.88 35.10
CA ARG A 283 -24.29 -26.25 35.88
C ARG A 283 -23.95 -25.19 36.92
N ILE A 284 -24.06 -23.91 36.55
CA ILE A 284 -23.94 -22.78 37.48
C ILE A 284 -25.03 -22.84 38.56
N GLN A 285 -26.29 -23.07 38.18
CA GLN A 285 -27.39 -23.25 39.14
C GLN A 285 -27.11 -24.37 40.14
N LYS A 286 -26.55 -25.50 39.68
CA LYS A 286 -26.18 -26.60 40.58
C LYS A 286 -25.07 -26.19 41.56
N CYS A 287 -24.00 -25.55 41.09
CA CYS A 287 -22.93 -25.08 41.96
C CYS A 287 -23.43 -24.09 43.03
N ILE A 288 -24.33 -23.16 42.67
CA ILE A 288 -24.95 -22.22 43.62
C ILE A 288 -25.76 -22.98 44.69
N MET A 289 -26.53 -23.99 44.31
CA MET A 289 -27.30 -24.80 45.27
C MET A 289 -26.41 -25.66 46.17
N ASP A 290 -25.32 -26.22 45.62
CA ASP A 290 -24.33 -27.00 46.36
C ASP A 290 -23.56 -26.13 47.38
N ASP A 291 -23.35 -24.84 47.11
CA ASP A 291 -22.72 -23.90 48.05
C ASP A 291 -23.69 -23.38 49.12
N ILE A 292 -24.95 -23.10 48.77
CA ILE A 292 -26.01 -22.77 49.75
C ILE A 292 -26.20 -23.91 50.75
N ALA A 293 -26.17 -25.16 50.30
CA ALA A 293 -26.28 -26.34 51.17
C ALA A 293 -25.13 -26.40 52.22
N LYS A 294 -23.89 -26.08 51.81
CA LYS A 294 -22.73 -26.06 52.73
C LYS A 294 -22.82 -24.94 53.77
N GLU A 295 -23.36 -23.78 53.42
CA GLU A 295 -23.59 -22.72 54.42
C GLU A 295 -24.63 -23.16 55.47
N VAL A 296 -25.71 -23.80 55.06
CA VAL A 296 -26.74 -24.33 55.99
C VAL A 296 -26.15 -25.37 56.95
N ASP A 297 -25.32 -26.29 56.46
CA ASP A 297 -24.60 -27.25 57.32
C ASP A 297 -23.62 -26.57 58.28
N TYR A 298 -22.94 -25.51 57.86
CA TYR A 298 -22.03 -24.73 58.70
C TYR A 298 -22.75 -24.04 59.87
N TYR A 299 -23.92 -23.45 59.63
CA TYR A 299 -24.76 -22.87 60.69
C TYR A 299 -25.38 -23.93 61.61
N SER A 300 -25.78 -25.09 61.06
CA SER A 300 -26.26 -26.24 61.85
C SER A 300 -25.19 -26.75 62.83
N PHE A 301 -23.94 -26.88 62.36
CA PHE A 301 -22.80 -27.30 63.19
C PHE A 301 -22.42 -26.26 64.27
N ALA A 302 -22.50 -24.96 63.95
CA ALA A 302 -22.24 -23.88 64.89
C ALA A 302 -23.28 -23.87 66.04
N ILE A 303 -24.57 -24.01 65.73
CA ILE A 303 -25.65 -24.04 66.73
C ILE A 303 -25.53 -25.28 67.64
N SER A 304 -25.19 -26.45 67.06
CA SER A 304 -24.93 -27.69 67.82
C SER A 304 -23.78 -27.55 68.83
N THR A 305 -22.75 -26.78 68.48
CA THR A 305 -21.56 -26.58 69.31
C THR A 305 -21.83 -25.63 70.48
N VAL A 306 -22.61 -24.57 70.27
CA VAL A 306 -22.99 -23.61 71.32
C VAL A 306 -23.93 -24.24 72.37
N TRP A 307 -24.82 -25.16 71.97
CA TRP A 307 -25.76 -25.82 72.89
C TRP A 307 -25.14 -26.87 73.83
N LYS A 308 -23.84 -27.20 73.70
CA LYS A 308 -23.15 -28.18 74.56
C LYS A 308 -22.46 -27.60 75.80
N VAL A 309 -22.42 -26.28 75.98
CA VAL A 309 -21.73 -25.64 77.11
C VAL A 309 -22.69 -24.80 77.97
N GLY A 310 -23.15 -25.38 79.08
CA GLY A 310 -23.05 -24.61 80.33
C GLY A 310 -24.26 -23.89 80.92
N ARG A 311 -25.45 -24.52 80.95
CA ARG A 311 -26.47 -24.39 82.03
C ARG A 311 -27.30 -23.07 82.13
N PRO A 312 -28.46 -23.12 82.86
CA PRO A 312 -29.61 -22.28 82.52
C PRO A 312 -30.01 -21.28 83.61
N THR A 313 -30.75 -20.24 83.23
CA THR A 313 -31.73 -19.57 84.10
C THR A 313 -32.97 -19.16 83.32
N LEU A 314 -34.05 -19.89 83.60
CA LEU A 314 -35.48 -19.55 83.50
C LEU A 314 -35.87 -18.25 82.76
N LEU A 315 -36.60 -18.39 81.65
CA LEU A 315 -37.92 -17.77 81.43
C LEU A 315 -38.55 -18.26 80.10
N GLU A 316 -39.60 -19.07 80.21
CA GLU A 316 -40.66 -19.15 79.19
C GLU A 316 -41.85 -18.29 79.66
N PRO A 317 -42.80 -17.94 78.78
CA PRO A 317 -42.62 -17.33 77.47
C PRO A 317 -43.54 -16.09 77.32
N ILE A 318 -43.45 -15.33 76.21
CA ILE A 318 -44.61 -14.68 75.56
C ILE A 318 -44.17 -14.04 74.23
N ASN A 319 -44.97 -14.28 73.19
CA ASN A 319 -44.86 -13.60 71.89
C ASN A 319 -45.37 -12.16 71.98
N VAL A 320 -44.60 -11.16 71.51
CA VAL A 320 -45.17 -9.96 70.85
C VAL A 320 -44.30 -9.55 69.66
N LEU A 321 -44.99 -9.16 68.59
CA LEU A 321 -44.51 -8.79 67.26
C LEU A 321 -43.74 -7.46 67.19
N ILE A 322 -42.81 -7.41 66.22
CA ILE A 322 -42.53 -6.31 65.25
C ILE A 322 -42.12 -4.94 65.80
N GLY A 323 -41.00 -4.40 65.29
CA GLY A 323 -40.82 -2.94 65.25
C GLY A 323 -39.42 -2.40 64.94
N ALA A 324 -38.99 -2.47 63.67
CA ALA A 324 -37.85 -1.73 63.10
C ALA A 324 -36.45 -1.98 63.72
N GLY A 325 -35.41 -1.49 63.01
CA GLY A 325 -34.04 -1.45 63.51
C GLY A 325 -33.06 -2.32 62.74
N GLU A 326 -32.12 -1.67 62.06
CA GLU A 326 -30.93 -2.28 61.48
C GLU A 326 -30.12 -3.01 62.56
N ILE A 327 -29.65 -4.23 62.27
CA ILE A 327 -28.52 -4.83 62.98
C ILE A 327 -27.47 -5.21 61.94
N LEU A 328 -26.27 -4.65 62.12
CA LEU A 328 -25.13 -4.86 61.23
C LEU A 328 -24.75 -6.34 61.15
N PHE A 329 -24.52 -6.84 59.93
CA PHE A 329 -23.73 -8.06 59.70
C PHE A 329 -22.54 -7.76 58.77
N PRO A 330 -21.34 -8.32 59.04
CA PRO A 330 -20.10 -7.85 58.42
C PRO A 330 -19.71 -8.60 57.13
N ARG A 331 -19.26 -7.81 56.15
CA ARG A 331 -18.20 -8.11 55.15
C ARG A 331 -18.26 -9.33 54.20
N THR A 332 -19.28 -10.17 54.16
CA THR A 332 -19.38 -11.28 53.18
C THR A 332 -20.30 -11.03 51.97
N THR A 333 -21.15 -10.00 51.99
CA THR A 333 -22.12 -9.72 50.91
C THR A 333 -21.53 -9.17 49.60
N LEU A 334 -20.21 -8.95 49.51
CA LEU A 334 -19.56 -8.44 48.29
C LEU A 334 -19.42 -9.50 47.18
N LEU A 335 -19.39 -10.79 47.52
CA LEU A 335 -19.30 -11.88 46.54
C LEU A 335 -20.62 -12.13 45.82
N ALA A 336 -21.74 -12.19 46.55
CA ALA A 336 -23.07 -12.41 45.97
C ALA A 336 -23.49 -11.31 44.97
N ARG A 337 -23.14 -10.05 45.25
CA ARG A 337 -23.46 -8.92 44.36
C ARG A 337 -22.74 -8.99 43.01
N ASN A 338 -21.50 -9.49 42.99
CA ASN A 338 -20.71 -9.61 41.75
C ASN A 338 -21.21 -10.73 40.83
N TYR A 339 -21.83 -11.80 41.37
CA TYR A 339 -22.40 -12.87 40.56
C TYR A 339 -23.77 -12.51 39.93
N MET A 340 -24.58 -11.66 40.57
CA MET A 340 -25.85 -11.21 39.98
C MET A 340 -25.64 -10.26 38.79
N VAL A 341 -24.72 -9.29 38.90
CA VAL A 341 -24.42 -8.35 37.80
C VAL A 341 -23.92 -9.08 36.54
N LEU A 342 -23.16 -10.16 36.71
CA LEU A 342 -22.63 -10.98 35.62
C LEU A 342 -23.70 -11.79 34.85
N ILE A 343 -24.92 -11.90 35.38
CA ILE A 343 -26.04 -12.58 34.72
C ILE A 343 -26.92 -11.58 33.95
N ASP A 344 -27.17 -10.39 34.50
CA ASP A 344 -27.98 -9.36 33.82
C ASP A 344 -27.25 -8.75 32.60
N ASP A 345 -25.94 -8.49 32.71
CA ASP A 345 -25.12 -7.98 31.59
C ASP A 345 -25.03 -8.98 30.41
N LEU A 346 -25.22 -10.27 30.65
CA LEU A 346 -25.19 -11.31 29.62
C LEU A 346 -26.49 -11.43 28.82
N VAL A 347 -27.59 -10.79 29.26
CA VAL A 347 -28.93 -10.93 28.68
C VAL A 347 -29.39 -9.67 27.92
N LEU A 348 -28.86 -8.48 28.23
CA LEU A 348 -29.34 -7.20 27.68
C LEU A 348 -28.43 -6.53 26.63
N GLY A 349 -27.31 -7.17 26.24
CA GLY A 349 -26.30 -6.63 25.31
C GLY A 349 -26.69 -6.53 23.81
N LEU A 350 -27.97 -6.39 23.45
CA LEU A 350 -28.44 -6.29 22.06
C LEU A 350 -29.44 -5.12 21.84
N THR A 351 -29.00 -3.88 22.11
CA THR A 351 -29.68 -2.67 21.58
C THR A 351 -28.67 -1.66 21.03
N PHE A 352 -28.95 -1.12 19.84
CA PHE A 352 -28.15 -0.08 19.18
C PHE A 352 -28.57 1.33 19.62
N PRO A 353 -27.64 2.29 19.79
CA PRO A 353 -27.98 3.70 19.91
C PRO A 353 -27.76 4.48 18.60
N THR A 354 -28.83 5.17 18.16
CA THR A 354 -28.81 6.19 17.12
C THR A 354 -28.45 7.59 17.69
N SER A 355 -28.12 8.53 16.79
CA SER A 355 -27.97 10.00 16.97
C SER A 355 -28.67 10.69 18.15
N GLY A 356 -28.20 11.80 18.74
CA GLY A 356 -27.00 12.63 18.47
C GLY A 356 -27.14 14.08 19.03
N ALA A 357 -26.02 14.84 19.07
CA ALA A 357 -25.87 16.31 19.24
C ALA A 357 -26.47 17.04 20.47
N LEU A 358 -25.60 17.68 21.30
CA LEU A 358 -25.48 19.14 21.51
C LEU A 358 -24.40 19.52 22.58
N PHE A 359 -23.96 20.78 22.59
CA PHE A 359 -22.94 21.42 23.47
C PHE A 359 -23.61 22.14 24.69
N PRO A 360 -22.92 22.91 25.57
CA PRO A 360 -21.68 22.73 26.38
C PRO A 360 -22.08 22.78 27.90
N PRO A 361 -21.52 23.54 28.89
CA PRO A 361 -20.18 24.12 29.18
C PRO A 361 -19.66 23.86 30.64
N LEU A 362 -18.71 24.71 31.12
CA LEU A 362 -18.28 24.99 32.53
C LEU A 362 -17.41 23.94 33.25
N SER A 363 -16.12 24.25 33.51
CA SER A 363 -15.55 24.89 34.74
C SER A 363 -15.35 23.90 35.89
N THR A 364 -14.14 23.60 36.40
CA THR A 364 -13.20 24.48 37.15
C THR A 364 -11.71 24.09 36.86
N ARG A 365 -10.67 24.95 36.88
CA ARG A 365 -9.99 25.69 37.98
C ARG A 365 -9.60 24.78 39.17
N THR A 366 -8.34 24.41 39.40
CA THR A 366 -7.17 25.18 39.91
C THR A 366 -5.96 24.18 40.00
N THR A 367 -4.68 24.46 40.34
CA THR A 367 -3.94 25.60 40.95
C THR A 367 -2.54 25.76 40.31
N LYS A 368 -1.94 26.95 40.46
CA LYS A 368 -0.54 27.28 40.14
C LYS A 368 0.46 26.62 41.11
N LYS A 369 1.74 26.56 40.70
CA LYS A 369 2.82 27.14 41.53
C LYS A 369 3.96 27.70 40.68
N ASP A 370 4.13 29.03 40.75
CA ASP A 370 5.29 29.76 40.23
C ASP A 370 6.37 29.85 41.31
N SER A 371 7.66 29.93 40.93
CA SER A 371 8.68 30.62 41.74
C SER A 371 9.85 31.08 40.86
N ASN A 372 10.01 32.40 40.73
CA ASN A 372 11.13 33.04 40.04
C ASN A 372 12.43 32.97 40.87
N SER A 373 13.58 33.20 40.22
CA SER A 373 14.37 34.45 40.32
C SER A 373 15.90 34.30 40.46
N PHE A 374 16.55 35.40 40.05
CA PHE A 374 17.92 35.84 40.29
C PHE A 374 19.05 35.50 39.30
N SER A 375 20.06 36.37 39.38
CA SER A 375 20.84 36.94 38.26
C SER A 375 22.26 37.26 38.72
N GLY A 376 23.23 37.44 37.82
CA GLY A 376 24.41 38.23 38.16
C GLY A 376 25.68 38.07 37.29
N PHE A 377 26.12 39.21 36.73
CA PHE A 377 27.50 39.62 36.38
C PHE A 377 28.32 38.78 35.36
N LEU A 378 29.08 39.27 34.36
CA LEU A 378 29.76 40.54 33.96
C LEU A 378 31.31 40.41 33.94
N LYS A 379 31.91 40.93 32.84
CA LYS A 379 33.34 41.20 32.49
C LYS A 379 33.96 40.21 31.50
N LEU A 380 34.83 40.59 30.54
CA LEU A 380 35.27 41.84 29.85
C LEU A 380 36.30 41.39 28.76
N CYS A 381 36.12 41.86 27.51
CA CYS A 381 37.07 42.35 26.47
C CYS A 381 38.64 42.26 26.62
N PRO A 382 39.47 42.58 25.58
CA PRO A 382 39.22 42.82 24.13
C PRO A 382 40.32 42.35 23.10
N SER A 383 40.16 42.74 21.81
CA SER A 383 41.20 43.16 20.82
C SER A 383 42.00 42.08 20.03
N MET A 384 42.52 42.29 18.81
CA MET A 384 42.33 43.29 17.71
C MET A 384 43.03 42.79 16.40
N HIS A 385 42.97 43.56 15.30
CA HIS A 385 43.76 43.45 14.03
C HIS A 385 43.41 42.30 13.05
N GLU A 386 43.41 42.46 11.71
CA GLU A 386 43.37 43.67 10.85
C GLU A 386 42.89 43.36 9.41
N ASN A 387 42.74 44.40 8.59
CA ASN A 387 42.21 44.42 7.23
C ASN A 387 43.05 43.67 6.16
N ALA A 388 42.36 43.15 5.14
CA ALA A 388 42.82 43.17 3.75
C ALA A 388 41.60 43.29 2.80
N MET A 389 41.72 44.05 1.71
CA MET A 389 40.59 44.52 0.91
C MET A 389 40.89 44.44 -0.60
N TRP A 390 39.86 44.16 -1.41
CA TRP A 390 39.87 44.07 -2.90
C TRP A 390 40.62 42.84 -3.46
N ARG A 391 40.34 42.36 -4.69
CA ARG A 391 39.58 42.93 -5.82
C ARG A 391 39.01 41.80 -6.69
N LEU A 392 37.83 41.99 -7.31
CA LEU A 392 37.39 41.12 -8.42
C LEU A 392 38.22 41.44 -9.68
N GLN A 393 38.56 40.42 -10.45
CA GLN A 393 38.82 40.54 -11.88
C GLN A 393 37.99 39.53 -12.65
N SER A 394 37.21 40.03 -13.59
CA SER A 394 36.43 39.28 -14.55
C SER A 394 37.22 39.13 -15.84
N ASP A 395 37.37 37.91 -16.34
CA ASP A 395 37.69 37.68 -17.75
C ASP A 395 36.77 36.60 -18.32
N TRP A 396 36.04 36.97 -19.37
CA TRP A 396 35.13 36.09 -20.10
C TRP A 396 35.88 35.38 -21.22
N HIS A 397 35.67 34.08 -21.38
CA HIS A 397 35.90 33.38 -22.66
C HIS A 397 34.76 32.39 -22.92
N SER A 398 34.02 32.63 -24.01
CA SER A 398 32.91 31.80 -24.48
C SER A 398 33.41 30.78 -25.53
N PRO A 399 33.21 29.46 -25.35
CA PRO A 399 33.58 28.48 -26.36
C PRO A 399 32.64 28.48 -27.57
N THR A 400 33.24 28.42 -28.76
CA THR A 400 32.60 28.34 -30.07
C THR A 400 31.79 27.06 -30.32
N ARG A 401 30.81 27.17 -31.22
CA ARG A 401 30.12 26.06 -31.89
C ARG A 401 31.11 24.99 -32.39
N LEU A 402 30.81 23.73 -32.14
CA LEU A 402 31.31 22.58 -32.90
C LEU A 402 30.13 21.83 -33.53
N THR A 403 30.37 21.20 -34.68
CA THR A 403 29.32 20.72 -35.59
C THR A 403 29.49 19.24 -35.94
N THR A 404 28.36 18.52 -35.99
CA THR A 404 28.19 17.13 -36.50
C THR A 404 28.66 16.00 -35.55
N PRO A 405 28.25 14.73 -35.72
CA PRO A 405 27.11 14.23 -34.95
C PRO A 405 27.34 12.85 -34.28
N VAL A 406 26.71 12.60 -33.12
CA VAL A 406 26.62 11.25 -32.53
C VAL A 406 25.25 11.07 -31.87
N ASP A 407 24.60 9.95 -32.16
CA ASP A 407 23.28 9.57 -31.61
C ASP A 407 23.31 9.30 -30.10
N TYR A 408 22.20 9.63 -29.43
CA TYR A 408 21.72 8.87 -28.28
C TYR A 408 20.18 8.82 -28.25
N ASP A 409 19.68 7.60 -28.07
CA ASP A 409 18.27 7.23 -28.17
C ASP A 409 17.53 7.48 -26.83
N PHE A 410 16.57 8.40 -26.82
CA PHE A 410 15.53 8.54 -25.79
C PHE A 410 14.34 9.33 -26.34
N PRO A 411 13.11 8.89 -26.03
CA PRO A 411 12.13 9.85 -25.52
C PRO A 411 11.45 9.34 -24.24
N GLY A 412 11.65 10.08 -23.15
CA GLY A 412 10.85 9.93 -21.93
C GLY A 412 9.70 10.93 -21.88
N ASP A 413 8.70 10.67 -21.05
CA ASP A 413 7.57 11.58 -20.86
C ASP A 413 7.85 12.55 -19.70
N ARG A 414 8.25 13.77 -20.03
CA ARG A 414 8.25 14.93 -19.11
C ARG A 414 7.51 16.08 -19.80
N PHE A 415 6.41 16.49 -19.19
CA PHE A 415 5.57 17.58 -19.67
C PHE A 415 6.34 18.92 -19.69
N ILE A 416 6.54 19.48 -20.88
CA ILE A 416 7.13 20.81 -21.09
C ILE A 416 6.03 21.72 -21.67
N PRO A 417 5.67 22.85 -21.02
CA PRO A 417 4.76 23.81 -21.62
C PRO A 417 5.40 24.46 -22.86
N ASN A 418 4.57 24.73 -23.87
CA ASN A 418 5.03 25.10 -25.20
C ASN A 418 5.86 26.41 -25.19
N ARG A 419 7.09 26.38 -25.73
CA ARG A 419 8.08 27.46 -25.57
C ARG A 419 7.83 28.72 -26.41
N SER A 420 6.79 28.77 -27.22
CA SER A 420 6.44 29.91 -28.08
C SER A 420 5.75 31.08 -27.34
N LEU A 421 5.58 31.00 -26.02
CA LEU A 421 4.84 31.98 -25.20
C LEU A 421 5.67 32.65 -24.09
N MET A 422 7.00 32.51 -24.10
CA MET A 422 7.89 33.14 -23.11
C MET A 422 9.12 33.74 -23.80
N ASP A 423 9.02 35.01 -24.17
CA ASP A 423 10.14 35.79 -24.72
C ASP A 423 11.07 36.26 -23.59
N LEU A 424 11.90 35.34 -23.11
CA LEU A 424 12.81 35.53 -21.97
C LEU A 424 13.93 36.54 -22.29
N ASP A 425 14.29 36.73 -23.55
CA ASP A 425 15.34 37.66 -23.96
C ASP A 425 14.88 39.11 -23.80
N GLN A 426 13.61 39.40 -24.09
CA GLN A 426 13.02 40.72 -23.84
C GLN A 426 12.95 41.04 -22.33
N ALA A 427 12.60 40.04 -21.50
CA ALA A 427 12.59 40.19 -20.04
C ALA A 427 14.01 40.42 -19.48
N HIS A 428 15.02 39.73 -19.99
CA HIS A 428 16.42 39.88 -19.57
C HIS A 428 16.99 41.26 -19.96
N SER A 429 16.64 41.76 -21.16
CA SER A 429 17.00 43.11 -21.61
C SER A 429 16.42 44.21 -20.70
N LEU A 430 15.15 44.09 -20.32
CA LEU A 430 14.48 45.02 -19.39
C LEU A 430 15.03 44.96 -17.96
N LEU A 431 15.54 43.81 -17.51
CA LEU A 431 16.15 43.63 -16.19
C LEU A 431 17.60 44.16 -16.09
N THR A 432 18.33 44.21 -17.21
CA THR A 432 19.75 44.62 -17.22
C THR A 432 19.97 46.10 -17.54
N ASN A 433 19.03 46.76 -18.23
CA ASN A 433 19.10 48.19 -18.51
C ASN A 433 18.77 49.06 -17.28
N ARG A 434 19.77 49.30 -16.43
CA ARG A 434 19.73 50.38 -15.44
C ARG A 434 20.06 51.72 -16.10
N THR A 435 19.04 52.55 -16.30
CA THR A 435 19.22 53.97 -16.66
C THR A 435 19.97 54.71 -15.56
N SER A 436 21.10 55.32 -15.90
CA SER A 436 21.86 56.19 -15.02
C SER A 436 21.10 57.48 -14.71
N LYS A 437 20.98 57.80 -13.42
CA LYS A 437 20.93 59.17 -12.92
C LYS A 437 21.45 59.21 -11.49
N GLU A 438 22.45 60.05 -11.29
CA GLU A 438 23.02 60.35 -9.97
C GLU A 438 22.05 61.23 -9.19
N GLU A 439 21.95 61.04 -7.88
CA GLU A 439 21.60 62.12 -6.96
C GLU A 439 22.20 61.85 -5.57
N SER A 440 22.82 62.88 -5.00
CA SER A 440 23.69 62.80 -3.83
C SER A 440 22.92 62.71 -2.51
N LYS A 441 23.44 61.96 -1.53
CA LYS A 441 23.03 62.08 -0.11
C LYS A 441 24.23 62.33 0.81
N PRO A 442 24.08 63.17 1.85
CA PRO A 442 25.17 63.56 2.74
C PRO A 442 25.52 62.50 3.79
N LYS A 443 26.68 62.67 4.43
CA LYS A 443 27.17 61.80 5.51
C LYS A 443 26.50 62.17 6.84
N PHE A 444 26.00 61.18 7.57
CA PHE A 444 25.61 61.29 8.98
C PHE A 444 26.40 60.31 9.85
N SER A 445 26.50 60.60 11.14
CA SER A 445 27.35 59.85 12.08
C SER A 445 26.60 58.71 12.79
N VAL A 446 27.35 57.73 13.29
CA VAL A 446 26.82 56.51 13.95
C VAL A 446 25.99 56.82 15.21
N ALA A 447 26.12 58.02 15.80
CA ALA A 447 25.41 58.41 17.01
C ALA A 447 23.93 58.77 16.80
N GLU A 448 23.50 59.15 15.59
CA GLU A 448 22.10 59.50 15.30
C GLU A 448 21.26 58.30 14.86
N CYS A 449 21.89 57.25 14.33
CA CYS A 449 21.19 56.00 13.93
C CYS A 449 20.54 55.25 15.11
N ILE A 450 20.96 55.52 16.35
CA ILE A 450 20.46 54.81 17.55
C ILE A 450 19.15 55.44 18.07
N TRP A 451 18.91 56.73 17.82
CA TRP A 451 17.65 57.40 18.20
C TRP A 451 16.49 57.13 17.22
N LEU A 452 16.79 56.82 15.96
CA LEU A 452 15.79 56.49 14.93
C LEU A 452 15.33 55.02 14.93
N TRP A 453 15.79 54.19 15.88
CA TRP A 453 15.45 52.76 15.95
C TRP A 453 14.37 52.42 17.00
N LEU A 454 13.79 53.42 17.66
CA LEU A 454 12.93 53.21 18.84
C LEU A 454 11.53 53.83 18.77
N GLU A 455 11.19 54.62 17.74
CA GLU A 455 9.84 55.17 17.58
C GLU A 455 9.49 55.48 16.11
N GLU A 456 9.09 54.46 15.31
CA GLU A 456 8.29 54.63 14.07
C GLU A 456 7.84 53.27 13.49
N SER A 457 6.96 52.56 14.20
CA SER A 457 6.45 51.24 13.82
C SER A 457 5.14 51.28 13.00
N LEU A 458 4.85 52.37 12.27
CA LEU A 458 3.49 52.62 11.76
C LEU A 458 3.31 53.35 10.41
N GLU A 459 4.31 53.43 9.50
CA GLU A 459 4.09 54.07 8.18
C GLU A 459 4.69 53.39 6.92
N ILE A 460 5.19 52.15 7.00
CA ILE A 460 5.77 51.44 5.83
C ILE A 460 4.71 50.76 4.91
N ASN A 461 3.46 50.62 5.36
CA ASN A 461 2.46 49.81 4.65
C ASN A 461 1.82 50.47 3.40
N GLN A 462 2.03 51.77 3.16
CA GLN A 462 1.33 52.47 2.06
C GLN A 462 2.12 52.49 0.74
N TRP A 463 3.46 52.38 0.78
CA TRP A 463 4.31 52.36 -0.43
C TRP A 463 4.41 50.97 -1.08
N PHE A 464 4.33 49.89 -0.29
CA PHE A 464 4.40 48.51 -0.81
C PHE A 464 3.11 48.01 -1.49
N LEU A 465 1.97 48.67 -1.27
CA LEU A 465 0.69 48.29 -1.89
C LEU A 465 0.59 48.77 -3.36
N GLY A 466 0.90 50.05 -3.62
CA GLY A 466 0.79 50.62 -4.98
C GLY A 466 1.60 49.89 -6.04
N PHE A 467 2.83 49.46 -5.68
CA PHE A 467 3.71 48.72 -6.60
C PHE A 467 3.15 47.33 -6.98
N ARG A 468 2.31 46.74 -6.12
CA ARG A 468 1.76 45.39 -6.32
C ARG A 468 0.50 45.39 -7.17
N ASP A 469 -0.31 46.44 -7.06
CA ASP A 469 -1.55 46.56 -7.84
C ASP A 469 -1.28 47.03 -9.27
N GLU A 470 -0.29 47.89 -9.50
CA GLU A 470 0.13 48.24 -10.87
C GLU A 470 0.80 47.06 -11.60
N TYR A 471 1.58 46.24 -10.88
CA TYR A 471 2.11 44.98 -11.40
C TYR A 471 0.97 44.00 -11.75
N ARG A 472 -0.03 43.84 -10.87
CA ARG A 472 -1.22 43.01 -11.15
C ARG A 472 -2.00 43.47 -12.36
N ARG A 473 -2.25 44.77 -12.48
CA ARG A 473 -2.98 45.35 -13.63
C ARG A 473 -2.30 45.04 -14.96
N LYS A 474 -0.97 45.24 -15.05
CA LYS A 474 -0.19 44.87 -16.24
C LYS A 474 -0.13 43.35 -16.49
N LEU A 475 -0.15 42.54 -15.43
CA LEU A 475 -0.19 41.09 -15.55
C LEU A 475 -1.57 40.62 -16.07
N GLU A 476 -2.66 41.24 -15.62
CA GLU A 476 -4.03 40.92 -16.05
C GLU A 476 -4.32 41.38 -17.50
N GLU A 477 -3.81 42.54 -17.92
CA GLU A 477 -3.84 42.95 -19.34
C GLU A 477 -3.12 41.93 -20.25
N ASN A 478 -1.92 41.47 -19.84
CA ASN A 478 -1.11 40.52 -20.62
C ASN A 478 -1.56 39.04 -20.52
N LEU A 479 -2.37 38.67 -19.54
CA LEU A 479 -2.89 37.30 -19.37
C LEU A 479 -4.30 37.10 -19.92
N THR A 480 -4.99 38.17 -20.30
CA THR A 480 -6.36 38.09 -20.82
C THR A 480 -6.42 38.04 -22.34
N LEU A 481 -5.45 38.61 -23.07
CA LEU A 481 -5.50 38.74 -24.52
C LEU A 481 -4.36 37.97 -25.22
N ASP A 482 -4.64 37.44 -26.41
CA ASP A 482 -3.59 37.00 -27.34
C ASP A 482 -2.97 38.19 -28.12
N SER A 483 -1.96 37.92 -28.95
CA SER A 483 -1.25 38.93 -29.74
C SER A 483 -2.12 39.63 -30.80
N GLU A 484 -3.37 39.20 -31.00
CA GLU A 484 -4.37 39.85 -31.86
C GLU A 484 -5.49 40.54 -31.06
N GLY A 485 -5.40 40.59 -29.73
CA GLY A 485 -6.35 41.28 -28.86
C GLY A 485 -7.64 40.51 -28.57
N ARG A 486 -7.63 39.16 -28.63
CA ARG A 486 -8.82 38.33 -28.34
C ARG A 486 -8.76 37.67 -26.96
N PRO A 487 -9.89 37.57 -26.22
CA PRO A 487 -9.88 37.04 -24.85
C PRO A 487 -9.62 35.53 -24.77
N LEU A 488 -8.60 35.14 -24.01
CA LEU A 488 -8.17 33.77 -23.78
C LEU A 488 -9.22 32.99 -22.95
N ARG A 489 -9.75 31.89 -23.52
CA ARG A 489 -10.68 30.99 -22.81
C ARG A 489 -9.95 30.08 -21.82
N MET A 490 -9.67 30.58 -20.63
CA MET A 490 -9.24 29.73 -19.51
C MET A 490 -10.40 28.86 -18.99
N LEU A 491 -10.25 27.53 -19.10
CA LEU A 491 -11.15 26.57 -18.47
C LEU A 491 -10.85 26.49 -16.97
N VAL A 492 -11.75 27.04 -16.15
CA VAL A 492 -11.63 27.03 -14.68
C VAL A 492 -11.74 25.60 -14.15
N PHE A 493 -10.64 25.08 -13.58
CA PHE A 493 -10.63 23.82 -12.84
C PHE A 493 -11.49 23.95 -11.57
N ARG A 494 -12.74 23.47 -11.62
CA ARG A 494 -13.55 23.30 -10.41
C ARG A 494 -13.05 22.06 -9.67
N GLY A 495 -12.53 22.29 -8.48
CA GLY A 495 -11.82 21.29 -7.68
C GLY A 495 -12.63 20.02 -7.39
N SER A 496 -11.90 18.95 -7.07
CA SER A 496 -12.44 17.63 -6.75
C SER A 496 -13.58 17.69 -5.73
N PRO A 497 -14.64 16.88 -5.88
CA PRO A 497 -15.75 16.85 -4.94
C PRO A 497 -15.25 16.47 -3.54
N LYS A 498 -15.60 17.30 -2.54
CA LYS A 498 -15.18 17.12 -1.14
C LYS A 498 -15.58 15.73 -0.65
N SER A 499 -14.63 14.94 -0.15
CA SER A 499 -14.88 13.59 0.35
C SER A 499 -15.91 13.61 1.49
N SER A 500 -17.05 12.96 1.31
CA SER A 500 -18.08 12.87 2.34
C SER A 500 -17.58 11.99 3.50
N ARG A 501 -17.45 12.57 4.70
CA ARG A 501 -16.97 11.92 5.94
C ARG A 501 -17.91 10.84 6.53
N LYS A 502 -18.59 10.03 5.70
CA LYS A 502 -19.56 9.00 6.13
C LYS A 502 -19.08 7.55 5.95
N SER A 503 -17.93 7.30 5.32
CA SER A 503 -17.47 5.92 5.00
C SER A 503 -16.67 5.21 6.10
N GLY A 504 -16.20 5.90 7.15
CA GLY A 504 -15.31 5.31 8.16
C GLY A 504 -15.86 4.07 8.85
N ARG A 505 -17.10 4.14 9.36
CA ARG A 505 -17.72 3.01 10.09
C ARG A 505 -17.93 1.76 9.23
N LEU A 506 -18.30 1.92 7.97
CA LEU A 506 -18.55 0.79 7.07
C LEU A 506 -17.24 0.05 6.72
N ILE A 507 -16.13 0.78 6.61
CA ILE A 507 -14.81 0.19 6.30
C ILE A 507 -14.26 -0.57 7.52
N ASP A 508 -14.46 -0.07 8.74
CA ASP A 508 -14.07 -0.78 9.96
C ASP A 508 -14.95 -2.03 10.23
N GLU A 509 -16.25 -1.98 9.90
CA GLU A 509 -17.14 -3.15 9.90
C GLU A 509 -16.70 -4.20 8.87
N MET A 510 -16.33 -3.78 7.65
CA MET A 510 -15.77 -4.69 6.64
C MET A 510 -14.46 -5.32 7.10
N ARG A 511 -13.51 -4.55 7.68
CA ARG A 511 -12.25 -5.08 8.21
C ARG A 511 -12.47 -6.14 9.29
N ARG A 512 -13.40 -5.92 10.22
CA ARG A 512 -13.76 -6.93 11.24
C ARG A 512 -14.31 -8.21 10.59
N SER A 513 -15.19 -8.07 9.59
CA SER A 513 -15.72 -9.25 8.88
C SER A 513 -14.65 -10.03 8.10
N ASP A 514 -13.63 -9.36 7.56
CA ASP A 514 -12.48 -10.01 6.91
C ASP A 514 -11.51 -10.63 7.92
N GLU A 515 -11.35 -10.05 9.11
CA GLU A 515 -10.56 -10.61 10.21
C GLU A 515 -11.22 -11.90 10.76
N ASP A 516 -12.54 -11.89 10.96
CA ASP A 516 -13.33 -13.07 11.35
C ASP A 516 -13.27 -14.20 10.30
N LEU A 517 -13.37 -13.85 9.01
CA LEU A 517 -13.24 -14.81 7.90
C LEU A 517 -11.82 -15.37 7.76
N ASN A 518 -10.78 -14.59 8.06
CA ASN A 518 -9.40 -15.07 8.07
C ASN A 518 -9.09 -15.96 9.29
N SER A 519 -9.67 -15.66 10.45
CA SER A 519 -9.60 -16.49 11.65
C SER A 519 -10.08 -17.93 11.38
N TYR A 520 -11.24 -18.07 10.72
CA TYR A 520 -11.78 -19.39 10.33
C TYR A 520 -10.95 -20.13 9.29
N ASN A 521 -10.27 -19.43 8.36
CA ASN A 521 -9.47 -20.05 7.30
C ASN A 521 -8.04 -20.44 7.72
N ASN A 522 -7.53 -19.96 8.86
CA ASN A 522 -6.16 -20.26 9.32
C ASN A 522 -5.91 -21.74 9.68
N LYS A 523 -6.95 -22.59 9.79
CA LYS A 523 -6.80 -24.03 10.10
C LYS A 523 -6.15 -24.88 8.99
N HIS A 524 -5.99 -24.35 7.77
CA HIS A 524 -5.42 -25.09 6.63
C HIS A 524 -4.36 -24.32 5.82
N LYS A 525 -3.59 -23.42 6.45
CA LYS A 525 -2.31 -23.00 5.86
C LYS A 525 -1.33 -24.16 5.97
N GLN A 526 -0.98 -24.77 4.83
CA GLN A 526 0.24 -25.59 4.76
C GLN A 526 1.43 -24.67 5.02
N HIS A 527 2.00 -24.74 6.22
CA HIS A 527 3.29 -24.11 6.49
C HIS A 527 4.30 -24.62 5.47
N ARG A 528 4.92 -23.70 4.73
CA ARG A 528 6.07 -24.01 3.91
C ARG A 528 7.14 -24.60 4.83
N SER A 529 7.53 -25.86 4.63
CA SER A 529 8.62 -26.43 5.43
C SER A 529 9.93 -25.79 5.00
N PHE A 530 10.43 -24.86 5.81
CA PHE A 530 11.80 -24.42 5.71
C PHE A 530 12.73 -25.63 5.91
N PRO A 531 13.86 -25.72 5.18
CA PRO A 531 14.87 -26.71 5.49
C PRO A 531 15.37 -26.46 6.91
N LYS A 532 15.00 -27.34 7.85
CA LYS A 532 15.37 -27.25 9.28
C LYS A 532 16.85 -27.58 9.55
N ARG A 533 17.67 -27.69 8.51
CA ARG A 533 19.11 -27.97 8.60
C ARG A 533 19.86 -26.78 8.03
N GLU A 534 20.84 -26.32 8.77
CA GLU A 534 21.82 -25.34 8.31
C GLU A 534 22.47 -25.82 7.01
N THR A 535 22.60 -24.92 6.04
CA THR A 535 23.26 -25.23 4.76
C THR A 535 24.78 -25.12 4.86
N ARG A 536 25.28 -24.19 5.69
CA ARG A 536 26.68 -23.97 6.02
C ARG A 536 26.78 -23.36 7.43
N ILE A 537 27.83 -23.72 8.15
CA ILE A 537 28.23 -23.13 9.43
C ILE A 537 29.52 -22.34 9.17
N LEU A 538 29.65 -21.15 9.76
CA LEU A 538 30.85 -20.31 9.69
C LEU A 538 31.26 -19.93 11.11
N ASP A 539 32.50 -20.24 11.48
CA ASP A 539 33.03 -19.84 12.78
C ASP A 539 33.36 -18.34 12.77
N ALA A 540 32.81 -17.61 13.75
CA ALA A 540 32.95 -16.17 13.90
C ALA A 540 33.73 -15.83 15.19
N PRO A 541 35.03 -16.15 15.28
CA PRO A 541 35.83 -15.89 16.47
C PRO A 541 35.91 -14.38 16.76
N LYS A 542 35.78 -13.99 18.04
CA LYS A 542 35.78 -12.59 18.50
C LYS A 542 34.61 -11.75 17.97
N ILE A 543 33.51 -12.35 17.53
CA ILE A 543 32.25 -11.64 17.33
C ILE A 543 31.83 -10.97 18.66
N LYS A 544 31.40 -9.70 18.63
CA LYS A 544 30.97 -8.99 19.83
C LYS A 544 29.46 -9.12 20.03
N ASP A 545 29.08 -9.69 21.16
CA ASP A 545 27.68 -9.78 21.58
C ASP A 545 27.27 -8.51 22.34
N ASP A 546 26.92 -7.47 21.57
CA ASP A 546 26.30 -6.24 22.07
C ASP A 546 25.15 -5.87 21.13
N TYR A 547 23.93 -5.82 21.68
CA TYR A 547 22.70 -5.52 20.95
C TYR A 547 22.80 -4.22 20.14
N TYR A 548 23.54 -3.21 20.61
CA TYR A 548 23.59 -1.92 19.94
C TYR A 548 24.49 -1.92 18.68
N LEU A 549 25.26 -2.98 18.43
CA LEU A 549 26.19 -3.07 17.30
C LEU A 549 25.56 -3.72 16.07
N ASN A 550 25.77 -3.16 14.88
CA ASN A 550 25.29 -3.68 13.59
C ASN A 550 26.46 -4.29 12.80
N ILE A 551 27.11 -5.31 13.37
CA ILE A 551 28.40 -5.86 12.94
C ILE A 551 28.41 -6.68 11.63
N MET A 552 27.25 -6.96 11.03
CA MET A 552 27.15 -7.79 9.83
C MET A 552 26.12 -7.24 8.85
N ASP A 553 26.46 -7.28 7.55
CA ASP A 553 25.52 -7.02 6.46
C ASP A 553 25.79 -7.90 5.23
N TRP A 554 24.74 -8.22 4.48
CA TRP A 554 24.79 -9.13 3.33
C TRP A 554 24.66 -8.35 2.01
N GLY A 555 25.75 -8.28 1.24
CA GLY A 555 25.81 -7.56 -0.03
C GLY A 555 25.12 -8.30 -1.17
N LYS A 556 24.59 -7.56 -2.16
CA LYS A 556 23.88 -8.13 -3.33
C LYS A 556 24.70 -9.11 -4.15
N ILE A 557 26.03 -8.96 -4.16
CA ILE A 557 27.00 -9.83 -4.84
C ILE A 557 27.30 -11.13 -4.07
N ASN A 558 26.41 -11.53 -3.16
CA ASN A 558 26.54 -12.77 -2.37
C ASN A 558 27.79 -12.79 -1.47
N ILE A 559 28.24 -11.61 -1.03
CA ILE A 559 29.36 -11.41 -0.10
C ILE A 559 28.82 -10.86 1.22
N VAL A 560 29.17 -11.52 2.32
CA VAL A 560 28.85 -11.09 3.69
C VAL A 560 30.02 -10.28 4.22
N ALA A 561 29.74 -9.10 4.76
CA ALA A 561 30.72 -8.32 5.52
C ALA A 561 30.47 -8.55 7.02
N ILE A 562 31.53 -8.89 7.77
CA ILE A 562 31.46 -9.25 9.20
C ILE A 562 32.59 -8.57 9.97
N ALA A 563 32.24 -7.80 10.98
CA ALA A 563 33.17 -7.24 11.96
C ALA A 563 33.46 -8.28 13.08
N LEU A 564 34.74 -8.63 13.26
CA LEU A 564 35.23 -9.56 14.27
C LEU A 564 36.36 -8.89 15.06
N GLY A 565 36.13 -8.55 16.33
CA GLY A 565 37.07 -7.73 17.10
C GLY A 565 37.38 -6.39 16.41
N SER A 566 38.66 -6.08 16.19
CA SER A 566 39.13 -4.87 15.48
C SER A 566 39.31 -5.07 13.96
N GLU A 567 38.75 -6.14 13.41
CA GLU A 567 38.99 -6.62 12.04
C GLU A 567 37.69 -6.71 11.25
N LEU A 568 37.74 -6.48 9.94
CA LEU A 568 36.59 -6.56 9.03
C LEU A 568 36.89 -7.60 7.95
N TYR A 569 36.03 -8.61 7.88
CA TYR A 569 36.15 -9.74 6.96
C TYR A 569 35.04 -9.70 5.92
N LEU A 570 35.38 -10.05 4.69
CA LEU A 570 34.46 -10.35 3.60
C LEU A 570 34.46 -11.85 3.33
N TRP A 571 33.30 -12.49 3.36
CA TRP A 571 33.13 -13.89 2.98
C TRP A 571 32.22 -14.00 1.76
N ASN A 572 32.73 -14.59 0.69
CA ASN A 572 31.97 -14.84 -0.54
C ASN A 572 31.28 -16.21 -0.46
N ALA A 573 29.95 -16.22 -0.58
CA ALA A 573 29.14 -17.42 -0.37
C ALA A 573 29.24 -18.45 -1.52
N GLU A 574 29.63 -18.03 -2.73
CA GLU A 574 29.76 -18.91 -3.90
C GLU A 574 31.06 -19.71 -3.85
N ASN A 575 32.18 -19.02 -3.69
CA ASN A 575 33.52 -19.61 -3.71
C ASN A 575 34.07 -19.95 -2.31
N SER A 576 33.34 -19.58 -1.24
CA SER A 576 33.69 -19.81 0.18
C SER A 576 34.97 -19.11 0.65
N LYS A 577 35.55 -18.20 -0.14
CA LYS A 577 36.79 -17.50 0.23
C LYS A 577 36.51 -16.40 1.25
N ILE A 578 37.42 -16.27 2.21
CA ILE A 578 37.48 -15.19 3.18
C ILE A 578 38.56 -14.21 2.73
N HIS A 579 38.24 -12.92 2.66
CA HIS A 579 39.15 -11.82 2.41
C HIS A 579 39.14 -10.87 3.59
N LYS A 580 40.29 -10.64 4.23
CA LYS A 580 40.42 -9.66 5.32
C LYS A 580 40.58 -8.28 4.71
N LEU A 581 39.64 -7.38 4.97
CA LEU A 581 39.63 -6.03 4.41
C LEU A 581 40.24 -5.01 5.38
N LEU A 582 39.96 -5.14 6.69
CA LEU A 582 40.50 -4.26 7.72
C LEU A 582 41.27 -5.04 8.80
N SER A 583 42.35 -4.44 9.28
CA SER A 583 43.07 -4.87 10.48
C SER A 583 43.51 -3.63 11.26
N VAL A 584 42.68 -3.13 12.17
CA VAL A 584 43.09 -2.02 13.05
C VAL A 584 44.01 -2.59 14.12
N PHE A 585 45.29 -2.22 14.06
CA PHE A 585 46.35 -2.76 14.92
C PHE A 585 46.62 -1.95 16.21
N GLN A 586 45.91 -0.85 16.46
CA GLN A 586 46.12 0.00 17.65
C GLN A 586 44.81 0.50 18.27
N GLY A 587 44.63 0.22 19.56
CA GLY A 587 43.58 0.76 20.42
C GLY A 587 42.22 0.05 20.37
N ASP A 588 41.33 0.39 21.30
CA ASP A 588 39.95 -0.11 21.42
C ASP A 588 39.00 0.40 20.31
N ASN A 589 39.52 0.77 19.14
CA ASN A 589 38.73 1.29 18.03
C ASN A 589 38.28 0.18 17.08
N TYR A 590 37.20 -0.51 17.41
CA TYR A 590 36.61 -1.57 16.59
C TYR A 590 35.45 -1.04 15.73
N PRO A 591 35.17 -1.68 14.57
CA PRO A 591 33.95 -1.43 13.82
C PRO A 591 32.71 -1.87 14.62
N THR A 592 31.73 -0.97 14.70
CA THR A 592 30.48 -1.08 15.47
C THR A 592 29.25 -1.15 14.59
N SER A 593 29.34 -0.74 13.33
CA SER A 593 28.31 -0.92 12.31
C SER A 593 28.93 -1.16 10.94
N VAL A 594 28.27 -1.97 10.11
CA VAL A 594 28.70 -2.35 8.76
C VAL A 594 27.49 -2.28 7.82
N ALA A 595 27.64 -1.67 6.63
CA ALA A 595 26.57 -1.60 5.64
C ALA A 595 27.09 -1.54 4.19
N TRP A 596 26.53 -2.35 3.31
CA TRP A 596 26.82 -2.36 1.87
C TRP A 596 26.08 -1.26 1.11
N SER A 597 26.76 -0.61 0.17
CA SER A 597 26.13 0.24 -0.84
C SER A 597 25.19 -0.58 -1.74
N ASP A 598 24.20 0.09 -2.31
CA ASP A 598 23.18 -0.59 -3.12
C ASP A 598 23.74 -1.11 -4.47
N ASP A 599 24.88 -0.61 -4.93
CA ASP A 599 25.64 -1.14 -6.08
C ASP A 599 26.67 -2.22 -5.68
N ALA A 600 26.79 -2.51 -4.38
CA ALA A 600 27.73 -3.46 -3.76
C ALA A 600 29.22 -3.21 -4.02
N LYS A 601 29.61 -1.98 -4.39
CA LYS A 601 31.03 -1.60 -4.60
C LYS A 601 31.68 -1.03 -3.34
N ILE A 602 30.91 -0.31 -2.54
CA ILE A 602 31.42 0.41 -1.37
C ILE A 602 30.84 -0.21 -0.10
N LEU A 603 31.74 -0.48 0.86
CA LEU A 603 31.39 -0.91 2.20
C LEU A 603 31.60 0.26 3.16
N ALA A 604 30.57 0.60 3.93
CA ALA A 604 30.69 1.54 5.03
C ALA A 604 30.92 0.78 6.35
N ALA A 605 31.90 1.24 7.13
CA ALA A 605 32.16 0.76 8.49
C ALA A 605 32.14 1.94 9.46
N GLY A 606 31.20 1.95 10.40
CA GLY A 606 31.14 2.90 11.51
C GLY A 606 31.93 2.37 12.70
N HIS A 607 32.65 3.25 13.39
CA HIS A 607 33.60 2.87 14.44
C HIS A 607 33.19 3.32 15.85
N MET A 608 33.81 2.67 16.86
CA MET A 608 33.68 3.00 18.27
C MET A 608 34.04 4.46 18.57
N PHE A 609 35.11 5.00 17.94
CA PHE A 609 35.52 6.40 18.07
C PHE A 609 34.97 7.29 16.94
N SER A 610 33.65 7.19 16.70
CA SER A 610 32.82 8.08 15.84
C SER A 610 33.11 8.16 14.34
N GLN A 611 34.29 7.75 13.89
CA GLN A 611 34.69 7.74 12.47
C GLN A 611 33.82 6.78 11.63
N ILE A 612 33.62 7.13 10.36
CA ILE A 612 32.98 6.27 9.37
C ILE A 612 33.92 6.11 8.19
N LEU A 613 34.40 4.89 7.98
CA LEU A 613 35.32 4.54 6.91
C LEU A 613 34.56 3.94 5.72
N LEU A 614 34.75 4.53 4.54
CA LEU A 614 34.27 3.98 3.28
C LEU A 614 35.38 3.22 2.58
N TRP A 615 35.13 1.96 2.26
CA TRP A 615 36.07 1.06 1.61
C TRP A 615 35.55 0.59 0.26
N ASP A 616 36.43 0.54 -0.74
CA ASP A 616 36.18 -0.15 -2.00
C ASP A 616 36.39 -1.66 -1.77
N ALA A 617 35.34 -2.44 -2.02
CA ALA A 617 35.35 -3.87 -1.79
C ALA A 617 36.12 -4.67 -2.85
N GLU A 618 36.31 -4.12 -4.06
CA GLU A 618 37.06 -4.76 -5.13
C GLU A 618 38.56 -4.54 -4.96
N THR A 619 38.99 -3.30 -4.66
CA THR A 619 40.42 -3.00 -4.48
C THR A 619 40.91 -3.16 -3.03
N GLY A 620 40.02 -3.29 -2.06
CA GLY A 620 40.34 -3.37 -0.64
C GLY A 620 40.93 -2.08 -0.06
N LYS A 621 40.70 -0.93 -0.71
CA LYS A 621 41.30 0.36 -0.33
C LYS A 621 40.31 1.28 0.38
N LEU A 622 40.82 2.08 1.31
CA LEU A 622 40.06 3.17 1.93
C LEU A 622 39.79 4.24 0.87
N VAL A 623 38.52 4.51 0.62
CA VAL A 623 38.04 5.53 -0.34
C VAL A 623 37.95 6.89 0.35
N ARG A 624 37.30 6.94 1.52
CA ARG A 624 37.13 8.17 2.33
C ARG A 624 36.97 7.85 3.81
N ASN A 625 37.38 8.79 4.67
CA ASN A 625 36.86 8.92 6.04
C ASN A 625 35.75 9.98 6.05
N LEU A 626 34.70 9.75 6.83
CA LEU A 626 33.63 10.72 7.08
C LEU A 626 33.56 10.98 8.58
N ASP A 627 33.69 12.25 8.96
CA ASP A 627 33.64 12.74 10.33
C ASP A 627 32.35 13.55 10.57
N GLY A 628 31.92 13.67 11.82
CA GLY A 628 30.77 14.50 12.21
C GLY A 628 29.99 14.01 13.44
N HIS A 629 30.14 12.73 13.79
CA HIS A 629 29.65 12.20 15.07
C HIS A 629 30.66 12.46 16.20
N GLU A 630 30.16 12.52 17.44
CA GLU A 630 30.99 12.69 18.64
C GLU A 630 31.24 11.38 19.39
N LYS A 631 30.47 10.33 19.09
CA LYS A 631 30.49 9.02 19.77
C LYS A 631 30.28 7.88 18.77
N ARG A 632 30.46 6.63 19.25
CA ARG A 632 30.20 5.37 18.55
C ARG A 632 29.09 5.46 17.50
N VAL A 633 29.38 5.05 16.27
CA VAL A 633 28.37 4.89 15.21
C VAL A 633 27.77 3.49 15.30
N GLY A 634 26.62 3.39 15.97
CA GLY A 634 25.93 2.13 16.23
C GLY A 634 25.20 1.57 15.01
N THR A 635 24.81 2.41 14.04
CA THR A 635 24.03 1.98 12.87
C THR A 635 24.29 2.85 11.63
N ILE A 636 24.22 2.23 10.45
CA ILE A 636 24.44 2.86 9.14
C ILE A 636 23.43 2.29 8.14
N ALA A 637 22.90 3.13 7.25
CA ALA A 637 22.06 2.73 6.13
C ALA A 637 22.35 3.56 4.87
N TRP A 638 22.44 2.90 3.72
CA TRP A 638 22.62 3.54 2.42
C TRP A 638 21.28 3.88 1.73
N ASN A 639 21.30 4.94 0.93
CA ASN A 639 20.26 5.34 -0.02
C ASN A 639 20.94 5.89 -1.28
N ASP A 640 21.22 5.01 -2.24
CA ASP A 640 22.10 5.24 -3.39
C ASP A 640 23.46 5.85 -3.00
N HIS A 641 23.58 7.18 -3.06
CA HIS A 641 24.78 7.98 -2.80
C HIS A 641 24.73 8.73 -1.46
N ILE A 642 23.62 8.65 -0.74
CA ILE A 642 23.48 9.20 0.61
C ILE A 642 23.76 8.07 1.60
N LEU A 643 24.76 8.27 2.45
CA LEU A 643 25.03 7.44 3.61
C LEU A 643 24.40 8.09 4.83
N THR A 644 23.52 7.38 5.53
CA THR A 644 22.95 7.83 6.81
C THR A 644 23.56 7.04 7.95
N SER A 645 24.06 7.74 8.96
CA SER A 645 24.66 7.16 10.17
C SER A 645 23.90 7.60 11.42
N GLY A 646 23.83 6.71 12.41
CA GLY A 646 23.20 6.93 13.71
C GLY A 646 24.16 6.55 14.83
N SER A 647 24.21 7.36 15.89
CA SER A 647 25.25 7.30 16.92
C SER A 647 24.69 7.32 18.35
N HIS A 648 25.55 6.90 19.28
CA HIS A 648 25.39 7.11 20.73
C HIS A 648 25.41 8.61 21.12
N ASP A 649 25.79 9.52 20.22
CA ASP A 649 25.59 10.97 20.37
C ASP A 649 24.13 11.43 20.16
N LYS A 650 23.21 10.48 19.86
CA LYS A 650 21.77 10.67 19.63
C LYS A 650 21.40 11.31 18.28
N SER A 651 22.39 11.77 17.52
CA SER A 651 22.16 12.38 16.21
C SER A 651 22.08 11.34 15.10
N ILE A 652 21.44 11.74 14.01
CA ILE A 652 21.49 11.04 12.72
C ILE A 652 22.13 12.00 11.72
N ILE A 653 23.18 11.58 11.03
CA ILE A 653 23.87 12.41 10.03
C ILE A 653 23.68 11.79 8.66
N ASN A 654 23.36 12.63 7.67
CA ASN A 654 23.35 12.27 6.26
C ASN A 654 24.61 12.80 5.59
N HIS A 655 25.34 11.92 4.91
CA HIS A 655 26.51 12.26 4.09
C HIS A 655 26.23 11.97 2.61
N ASP A 656 26.37 12.97 1.72
CA ASP A 656 26.49 12.70 0.28
C ASP A 656 27.94 12.31 -0.03
N VAL A 657 28.15 11.04 -0.42
CA VAL A 657 29.50 10.49 -0.64
C VAL A 657 30.17 11.01 -1.91
N ARG A 658 29.44 11.75 -2.77
CA ARG A 658 29.96 12.38 -3.99
C ARG A 658 30.53 13.76 -3.71
N ALA A 659 29.87 14.52 -2.84
CA ALA A 659 30.25 15.89 -2.48
C ALA A 659 31.61 15.93 -1.76
N ARG A 660 32.36 17.05 -1.87
CA ARG A 660 33.67 17.19 -1.19
C ARG A 660 33.51 17.46 0.31
N ASN A 661 32.59 18.36 0.67
CA ASN A 661 32.02 18.37 2.01
C ASN A 661 30.89 17.34 2.01
N SER A 662 31.04 16.25 2.76
CA SER A 662 30.08 15.15 2.71
C SER A 662 28.83 15.43 3.53
N LEU A 663 28.93 16.20 4.63
CA LEU A 663 27.81 16.41 5.57
C LEU A 663 26.70 17.26 4.93
N THR A 664 25.53 16.64 4.74
CA THR A 664 24.34 17.25 4.11
C THR A 664 23.33 17.73 5.15
N SER A 665 23.10 16.96 6.22
CA SER A 665 22.17 17.34 7.29
C SER A 665 22.43 16.56 8.58
N ARG A 666 22.15 17.18 9.73
CA ARG A 666 22.12 16.55 11.05
C ARG A 666 20.68 16.59 11.60
N LEU A 667 20.19 15.44 12.07
CA LEU A 667 18.87 15.29 12.70
C LEU A 667 19.07 14.98 14.18
N GLU A 668 18.28 15.63 15.03
CA GLU A 668 18.33 15.47 16.49
C GLU A 668 16.90 15.36 17.00
N ALA A 669 16.39 14.12 17.09
CA ALA A 669 15.04 13.81 17.59
C ALA A 669 14.99 12.61 18.55
N HIS A 670 16.00 11.74 18.55
CA HIS A 670 16.11 10.70 19.56
C HIS A 670 16.74 11.28 20.84
N SER A 671 16.25 10.81 21.99
CA SER A 671 16.72 11.24 23.31
C SER A 671 17.86 10.37 23.86
N LYS A 672 18.17 9.25 23.19
CA LYS A 672 19.25 8.29 23.47
C LYS A 672 19.90 7.79 22.15
N GLU A 673 20.79 6.79 22.23
CA GLU A 673 21.48 6.18 21.07
C GLU A 673 20.49 5.75 19.98
N VAL A 674 20.83 6.09 18.74
CA VAL A 674 20.15 5.58 17.55
C VAL A 674 20.78 4.22 17.22
N CYS A 675 20.00 3.16 17.30
CA CYS A 675 20.50 1.78 17.15
C CYS A 675 19.92 1.06 15.92
N GLY A 676 18.80 1.55 15.38
CA GLY A 676 18.22 1.11 14.12
C GLY A 676 18.15 2.23 13.09
N LEU A 677 18.64 1.97 11.88
CA LEU A 677 18.38 2.79 10.68
C LEU A 677 18.05 1.89 9.50
N LYS A 678 17.02 2.24 8.73
CA LYS A 678 16.78 1.62 7.42
C LYS A 678 16.05 2.57 6.47
N TRP A 679 16.55 2.68 5.25
CA TRP A 679 15.89 3.39 4.16
C TRP A 679 14.83 2.53 3.48
N SER A 680 13.74 3.15 3.02
CA SER A 680 12.74 2.52 2.18
C SER A 680 13.33 2.19 0.82
N ARG A 681 12.88 1.10 0.17
CA ARG A 681 13.42 0.68 -1.14
C ARG A 681 13.28 1.75 -2.23
N SER A 682 12.34 2.67 -2.05
CA SER A 682 12.08 3.82 -2.92
C SER A 682 12.97 5.05 -2.68
N GLY A 683 13.84 5.03 -1.65
CA GLY A 683 14.69 6.16 -1.24
C GLY A 683 13.96 7.38 -0.68
N LYS A 684 12.62 7.31 -0.56
CA LYS A 684 11.76 8.44 -0.16
C LYS A 684 11.60 8.58 1.36
N LYS A 685 11.70 7.48 2.11
CA LYS A 685 11.49 7.46 3.57
C LYS A 685 12.66 6.81 4.28
N LEU A 686 13.06 7.37 5.42
CA LEU A 686 13.98 6.74 6.37
C LEU A 686 13.19 6.36 7.62
N ALA A 687 13.46 5.18 8.18
CA ALA A 687 13.06 4.82 9.53
C ALA A 687 14.29 4.85 10.44
N SER A 688 14.15 5.47 11.60
CA SER A 688 15.15 5.42 12.68
C SER A 688 14.53 4.94 13.98
N GLY A 689 15.26 4.13 14.73
CA GLY A 689 14.86 3.57 16.01
C GLY A 689 15.98 3.71 17.03
N GLY A 690 15.61 3.97 18.29
CA GLY A 690 16.56 4.26 19.35
C GLY A 690 16.31 3.48 20.64
N ASP A 691 17.26 3.61 21.58
CA ASP A 691 17.12 3.16 22.97
C ASP A 691 16.09 3.99 23.78
N ASP A 692 15.52 5.03 23.18
CA ASP A 692 14.39 5.76 23.74
C ASP A 692 13.02 5.12 23.45
N ASN A 693 13.02 3.88 22.91
CA ASN A 693 11.85 3.07 22.56
C ASN A 693 10.97 3.70 21.45
N VAL A 694 11.48 4.71 20.76
CA VAL A 694 10.76 5.45 19.71
C VAL A 694 11.23 5.03 18.33
N VAL A 695 10.30 4.98 17.38
CA VAL A 695 10.60 4.94 15.94
C VAL A 695 10.17 6.25 15.30
N HIS A 696 11.07 6.92 14.60
CA HIS A 696 10.77 8.09 13.77
C HIS A 696 10.77 7.71 12.29
N ILE A 697 9.80 8.24 11.54
CA ILE A 697 9.77 8.15 10.08
C ILE A 697 10.06 9.53 9.50
N TRP A 698 10.99 9.61 8.56
CA TRP A 698 11.46 10.84 7.95
C TRP A 698 11.14 10.85 6.45
N ASP A 699 10.81 12.03 5.92
CA ASP A 699 10.69 12.29 4.49
C ASP A 699 12.06 12.78 3.98
N SER A 700 12.62 12.08 2.99
CA SER A 700 13.92 12.38 2.38
C SER A 700 14.05 13.85 1.96
N LEU A 701 12.96 14.44 1.44
CA LEU A 701 12.93 15.82 0.96
C LEU A 701 12.93 16.88 2.07
N LYS A 702 12.72 16.48 3.34
CA LYS A 702 12.53 17.40 4.48
C LYS A 702 13.54 17.22 5.61
N MET A 703 14.56 16.37 5.41
CA MET A 703 15.58 16.12 6.43
C MET A 703 16.34 17.39 6.87
N GLY A 704 16.51 18.38 6.00
CA GLY A 704 17.11 19.67 6.38
C GLY A 704 16.33 20.49 7.43
N SER A 705 15.10 20.11 7.77
CA SER A 705 14.22 20.85 8.71
C SER A 705 14.07 20.20 10.10
N ASN A 706 14.78 19.11 10.38
CA ASN A 706 14.65 18.28 11.60
C ASN A 706 13.20 17.87 11.94
N HIS A 707 12.31 17.79 10.95
CA HIS A 707 10.89 17.48 11.12
C HIS A 707 10.60 16.03 10.69
N PHE A 708 10.32 15.15 11.65
CA PHE A 708 9.85 13.79 11.36
C PHE A 708 8.39 13.81 10.83
N MET A 709 8.05 12.89 9.93
CA MET A 709 6.69 12.71 9.42
C MET A 709 5.79 12.01 10.45
N HIS A 710 6.32 10.98 11.11
CA HIS A 710 5.63 10.24 12.17
C HIS A 710 6.59 9.89 13.30
N ARG A 711 6.03 9.76 14.51
CA ARG A 711 6.71 9.29 15.71
C ARG A 711 5.86 8.18 16.33
N PHE A 712 6.43 7.00 16.50
CA PHE A 712 5.79 5.84 17.10
C PHE A 712 6.45 5.53 18.44
N ASN A 713 5.64 5.34 19.48
CA ASN A 713 6.09 5.19 20.87
C ASN A 713 5.45 3.98 21.57
N ASN A 714 5.03 2.97 20.81
CA ASN A 714 4.33 1.79 21.33
C ASN A 714 5.24 0.61 21.68
N HIS A 715 6.57 0.73 21.47
CA HIS A 715 7.53 -0.24 21.97
C HIS A 715 7.92 0.09 23.42
N CYS A 716 8.17 -0.94 24.23
CA CYS A 716 8.58 -0.83 25.62
C CYS A 716 10.11 -0.94 25.84
N ALA A 717 10.87 -1.18 24.77
CA ALA A 717 12.32 -1.35 24.78
C ALA A 717 12.97 -0.78 23.51
N ALA A 718 14.31 -0.73 23.50
CA ALA A 718 15.11 -0.24 22.38
C ALA A 718 14.70 -0.86 21.03
N VAL A 719 14.65 -0.04 19.97
CA VAL A 719 14.18 -0.48 18.65
C VAL A 719 15.32 -0.45 17.63
N LYS A 720 16.09 -1.54 17.59
CA LYS A 720 17.19 -1.75 16.63
C LYS A 720 16.68 -2.31 15.30
N ALA A 721 15.88 -3.37 15.37
CA ALA A 721 15.53 -4.15 14.19
C ALA A 721 14.46 -3.44 13.37
N LEU A 722 14.83 -2.95 12.18
CA LEU A 722 13.96 -2.21 11.26
C LEU A 722 14.02 -2.82 9.86
N SER A 723 12.86 -3.00 9.23
CA SER A 723 12.77 -3.54 7.87
C SER A 723 11.59 -2.95 7.12
N TRP A 724 11.80 -2.48 5.90
CA TRP A 724 10.73 -2.01 5.03
C TRP A 724 10.17 -3.16 4.18
N CYS A 725 8.85 -3.18 3.97
CA CYS A 725 8.24 -4.13 3.06
C CYS A 725 8.72 -3.85 1.62
N PRO A 726 9.16 -4.87 0.86
CA PRO A 726 9.66 -4.70 -0.51
C PRO A 726 8.54 -4.46 -1.53
N TYR A 727 7.28 -4.78 -1.16
CA TYR A 727 6.10 -4.67 -2.02
C TYR A 727 5.27 -3.42 -1.76
N ASP A 728 5.15 -3.03 -0.49
CA ASP A 728 4.40 -1.88 -0.05
C ASP A 728 5.38 -0.88 0.60
N SER A 729 5.69 0.20 -0.13
CA SER A 729 6.63 1.23 0.35
C SER A 729 6.14 1.99 1.58
N ASP A 730 4.87 1.84 1.95
CA ASP A 730 4.29 2.48 3.13
C ASP A 730 4.29 1.56 4.36
N VAL A 731 4.65 0.27 4.24
CA VAL A 731 4.71 -0.67 5.38
C VAL A 731 6.13 -0.83 5.92
N LEU A 732 6.28 -0.58 7.23
CA LEU A 732 7.50 -0.82 8.01
C LEU A 732 7.24 -1.89 9.07
N ALA A 733 8.19 -2.80 9.28
CA ALA A 733 8.29 -3.64 10.46
C ALA A 733 9.37 -3.12 11.40
N SER A 734 9.08 -3.09 12.71
CA SER A 734 10.06 -2.84 13.76
C SER A 734 9.98 -3.87 14.86
N GLY A 735 11.13 -4.29 15.38
CA GLY A 735 11.25 -5.26 16.47
C GLY A 735 11.84 -4.61 17.72
N GLY A 736 11.21 -4.84 18.86
CA GLY A 736 11.70 -4.37 20.15
C GLY A 736 12.78 -5.25 20.76
N GLY A 737 13.56 -4.67 21.66
CA GLY A 737 14.51 -5.37 22.53
C GLY A 737 13.84 -6.35 23.50
N ILE A 738 14.65 -7.03 24.30
CA ILE A 738 14.23 -8.16 25.16
C ILE A 738 13.06 -7.86 26.10
N ALA A 739 12.92 -6.62 26.59
CA ALA A 739 11.84 -6.21 27.49
C ALA A 739 10.52 -5.81 26.78
N ASP A 740 10.51 -5.75 25.45
CA ASP A 740 9.29 -5.53 24.64
C ASP A 740 8.86 -6.81 23.93
N GLY A 741 9.82 -7.62 23.43
CA GLY A 741 9.54 -8.94 22.83
C GLY A 741 8.68 -8.93 21.56
N CYS A 742 8.25 -7.76 21.10
CA CYS A 742 7.22 -7.60 20.06
C CYS A 742 7.79 -7.12 18.72
N ILE A 743 7.18 -7.61 17.65
CA ILE A 743 7.31 -7.06 16.30
C ILE A 743 6.04 -6.29 15.96
N LYS A 744 6.19 -5.05 15.53
CA LYS A 744 5.07 -4.14 15.19
C LYS A 744 5.15 -3.77 13.72
N LEU A 745 4.01 -3.82 13.04
CA LEU A 745 3.84 -3.41 11.64
C LEU A 745 3.15 -2.06 11.59
N TRP A 746 3.68 -1.14 10.79
CA TRP A 746 3.25 0.25 10.73
C TRP A 746 2.83 0.63 9.33
N ASN A 747 1.71 1.35 9.22
CA ASN A 747 1.38 2.09 8.01
C ASN A 747 1.97 3.50 8.14
N THR A 748 3.02 3.77 7.38
CA THR A 748 3.76 5.04 7.38
C THR A 748 3.15 6.10 6.46
N GLN A 749 1.95 5.87 5.92
CA GLN A 749 1.14 6.89 5.24
C GLN A 749 0.10 7.49 6.20
N LYS A 750 -0.47 6.66 7.08
CA LYS A 750 -1.49 7.02 8.07
C LYS A 750 -0.92 7.29 9.47
N GLY A 751 0.29 6.82 9.76
CA GLY A 751 0.91 6.90 11.08
C GLY A 751 0.30 5.94 12.11
N THR A 752 -0.19 4.78 11.68
CA THR A 752 -0.92 3.82 12.54
C THR A 752 -0.24 2.46 12.60
N CYS A 753 -0.20 1.85 13.80
CA CYS A 753 0.11 0.43 13.94
C CYS A 753 -0.97 -0.41 13.25
N ILE A 754 -0.55 -1.35 12.40
CA ILE A 754 -1.40 -2.31 11.68
C ILE A 754 -1.58 -3.59 12.51
N SER A 755 -0.49 -4.06 13.13
CA SER A 755 -0.44 -5.34 13.84
C SER A 755 0.72 -5.34 14.82
N SER A 756 0.56 -6.02 15.96
CA SER A 756 1.63 -6.33 16.92
C SER A 756 1.64 -7.84 17.11
N VAL A 757 2.79 -8.46 16.92
CA VAL A 757 3.05 -9.89 17.12
C VAL A 757 4.03 -10.02 18.26
N ASP A 758 3.64 -10.71 19.32
CA ASP A 758 4.54 -11.05 20.42
C ASP A 758 5.38 -12.28 20.03
N THR A 759 6.69 -12.18 20.24
CA THR A 759 7.65 -13.26 19.99
C THR A 759 8.30 -13.79 21.26
N ASN A 760 8.09 -13.15 22.42
CA ASN A 760 8.75 -13.45 23.70
C ASN A 760 10.29 -13.50 23.62
N ALA A 761 10.90 -12.85 22.62
CA ALA A 761 12.32 -12.91 22.31
C ALA A 761 12.85 -11.58 21.75
N GLN A 762 14.16 -11.36 21.85
CA GLN A 762 14.78 -10.12 21.38
C GLN A 762 14.92 -10.08 19.86
N ALA A 763 14.24 -9.13 19.21
CA ALA A 763 14.43 -8.88 17.79
C ALA A 763 15.75 -8.12 17.54
N SER A 764 16.77 -8.83 17.03
CA SER A 764 18.08 -8.28 16.70
C SER A 764 18.17 -7.79 15.25
N GLN A 765 17.58 -8.50 14.29
CA GLN A 765 17.51 -8.08 12.89
C GLN A 765 16.17 -8.52 12.27
N LEU A 766 15.58 -7.67 11.41
CA LEU A 766 14.39 -7.99 10.63
C LEU A 766 14.67 -7.87 9.13
N ALA A 767 14.25 -8.86 8.36
CA ALA A 767 14.35 -8.88 6.90
C ALA A 767 13.04 -9.34 6.28
N PHE A 768 12.44 -8.56 5.38
CA PHE A 768 11.34 -9.07 4.57
C PHE A 768 11.87 -10.03 3.51
N SER A 769 11.31 -11.24 3.45
CA SER A 769 11.45 -12.13 2.29
C SER A 769 10.37 -11.84 1.25
N VAL A 770 10.47 -12.56 0.13
CA VAL A 770 9.54 -12.47 -1.01
C VAL A 770 8.08 -12.84 -0.63
N PHE A 771 7.84 -13.49 0.52
CA PHE A 771 6.49 -13.92 0.92
C PHE A 771 6.16 -13.74 2.42
N GLU A 772 7.17 -13.62 3.29
CA GLU A 772 7.02 -13.61 4.76
C GLU A 772 8.11 -12.71 5.41
N ILE A 773 7.93 -12.30 6.66
CA ILE A 773 8.97 -11.60 7.42
C ILE A 773 9.93 -12.64 8.01
N ILE A 774 11.21 -12.59 7.63
CA ILE A 774 12.28 -13.31 8.29
C ILE A 774 12.69 -12.51 9.53
N ILE A 775 12.67 -13.19 10.66
CA ILE A 775 13.03 -12.64 11.96
C ILE A 775 14.33 -13.31 12.38
N MET A 776 15.38 -12.52 12.61
CA MET A 776 16.53 -12.99 13.37
C MET A 776 16.30 -12.59 14.81
N LEU A 777 16.12 -13.60 15.66
CA LEU A 777 16.08 -13.48 17.11
C LEU A 777 17.44 -13.94 17.63
N ASN A 778 18.06 -13.16 18.50
CA ASN A 778 19.11 -13.70 19.36
C ASN A 778 18.38 -14.37 20.54
N GLY A 779 18.78 -15.61 20.85
CA GLY A 779 18.26 -16.41 21.96
C GLY A 779 19.35 -16.71 22.98
#